data_AF-A0A955YV14-F1
#
_entry.id   AF-A0A955YV14-F1
#
_cell.length_a   1.000
_cell.length_b   1.000
_cell.length_c   1.000
_cell.angle_alpha   90.00
_cell.angle_beta   90.00
_cell.angle_gamma   90.00
#
_symmetry.space_group_name_H-M   'P 1'
#
loop_
_entity.id
_entity.type
_entity.pdbx_description
1 polymer ?
#
loop_
_entity_poly.entity_id
_entity_poly.type
_entity_poly.pdbx_seq_one_letter_code
_entity_poly.pdbx_strand_id
1 'polypeptide(L)'
;MRMLRAPERSVSPGTQDAFYRPDVTGSLPPPSLTITPLSDPLDPIERHISRLENVQADGPSRALAWREAARIWEHDFGSLLEAARCFREAAAADPGDRIAQREASVRCASLEQHDVARAYARAATILAKNDAERAAGWKRIAQLALWDRDGEECVTALRRAAAIDTEDATLQVRLWSVLASSGRIEEALVHARLAAERLHTVEPGRARALLAWAHEANPTDVDLATEYGLAMANDGYTEGAIAMLAHVFRGVQGGSAEECFESAERAIGDAPRAPGTPSRRGRLAKDKRRESQEVALAGLTIEPKDPEAALRQCRQALAIDKDNATALLCMYRLRRFWSDDEPSALEILAGVRRVAGDSPQLLGEVFRYARAVGHTGLTEDVIEGRFRISPLDVGAALQRLRLRIQGADPTLLAEALSDALDIDRFDHTASTLEALQRLLELGHKDIDLGLRAVERLGSRDFRIVEWVISQTERLARPTQRVRALEHGIARSEPAAQANLLLVLADHFRSLGQRAAEARTLIRILAVAPYHPLALARLSTIYADAGEGERLIAVLALRLAATTNPDDRASCLRDLAAASLHLLGDRNRAVEFIRTIVDEAGDAPERLDIGIRGLVALHRPRDAITLLTTLALERDGKGAAPLWTYAVALAEHEVGDPQLALDTARQGLHRIPSNPDLLLAFERLALDRQDIEGAQAMYETLLQRAMGNHGKRSLAYRQARWLERAGDSASALAAYRMAFNLDPGPGVVLHAIERLSTDLSDWDGLIEVLGIVATLVDPNGRAEYITRASSLAEHAAGDPLRAFSLCLEGWKDLGLDNLREESHRLARSVAARSAADGAEAYARFVEILRMRAEKAWETTDKVQILSDVARVYALDCDAPDLAIQAMDEALQAAEEDHQLKETRVELLCEFSELLLTKFRRRREASSLLERALRLMPHHPRAQQLRDLVTRSVDESAPASLAPDRRLSFVPKALEPAGAEGEIDTLRARVDQGDLDAAEQLAEILSQTEGRERDGHRLLLSVVRRQPQRVVSLARLHLLSKDVNNPAVEAVTGDILGMFDPRSVATANVRARFAEPGIHTPSDAHLEHRTRILALLWQHGERAFRTERVDLGIVGTDRVGPLGRSPLAHAYAEALRVFSLNNEVELYTRNSENPGIFLACTTP
;
A
#
# COMPACT_ATOMS: atom_id res chain seq x y z
N MET A 1 -57.34 32.84 -1.47
CA MET A 1 -57.75 31.44 -1.21
C MET A 1 -56.52 30.69 -0.71
N ARG A 2 -56.48 30.35 0.57
CA ARG A 2 -56.67 28.99 1.10
C ARG A 2 -55.69 27.93 0.58
N MET A 3 -54.80 27.57 1.50
CA MET A 3 -54.39 26.20 1.87
C MET A 3 -53.48 25.48 0.87
N LEU A 4 -52.28 25.06 1.27
CA LEU A 4 -52.07 24.06 2.34
C LEU A 4 -51.14 24.55 3.47
N ARG A 5 -51.64 24.38 4.70
CA ARG A 5 -50.91 24.43 5.97
C ARG A 5 -50.26 23.08 6.27
N ALA A 6 -49.16 23.17 7.01
CA ALA A 6 -48.59 22.32 8.08
C ALA A 6 -49.36 21.08 8.60
N PRO A 7 -48.69 20.16 9.32
CA PRO A 7 -48.59 20.31 10.79
C PRO A 7 -47.17 20.11 11.33
N GLU A 8 -46.64 20.96 12.22
CA GLU A 8 -46.99 21.20 13.65
C GLU A 8 -46.44 20.09 14.58
N ARG A 9 -45.43 20.42 15.41
CA ARG A 9 -45.51 20.78 16.86
C ARG A 9 -45.23 19.55 17.75
N SER A 10 -44.68 19.59 18.96
CA SER A 10 -44.47 20.62 19.99
C SER A 10 -43.44 20.06 20.99
N VAL A 11 -42.35 20.78 21.29
CA VAL A 11 -42.09 21.54 22.54
C VAL A 11 -42.32 20.78 23.87
N SER A 12 -41.24 20.66 24.64
CA SER A 12 -41.21 20.91 26.10
C SER A 12 -39.80 21.36 26.50
N PRO A 13 -39.64 22.52 27.18
CA PRO A 13 -38.36 22.98 27.73
C PRO A 13 -38.15 22.41 29.13
N GLY A 14 -37.05 21.69 29.35
CA GLY A 14 -36.67 21.20 30.69
C GLY A 14 -36.16 19.77 30.76
N THR A 15 -35.12 19.43 29.98
CA THR A 15 -34.09 18.43 30.33
C THR A 15 -32.88 18.63 29.42
N GLN A 16 -31.69 18.47 30.02
CA GLN A 16 -30.32 18.56 29.48
C GLN A 16 -30.16 17.75 28.17
N ASP A 17 -29.36 18.09 27.16
CA ASP A 17 -28.01 18.67 27.11
C ASP A 17 -27.75 19.44 25.80
N ALA A 18 -26.87 20.46 25.91
CA ALA A 18 -25.84 20.98 24.98
C ALA A 18 -26.10 20.93 23.45
N PHE A 19 -26.14 22.00 22.64
CA PHE A 19 -25.44 23.30 22.65
C PHE A 19 -26.27 24.37 21.89
N TYR A 20 -26.47 25.54 22.49
CA TYR A 20 -26.72 26.83 21.83
C TYR A 20 -25.32 27.43 21.52
N ARG A 21 -24.96 27.84 20.29
CA ARG A 21 -25.19 29.16 19.63
C ARG A 21 -24.99 30.35 20.61
N PRO A 22 -24.69 31.60 20.21
CA PRO A 22 -24.25 32.17 18.93
C PRO A 22 -23.24 33.34 19.11
N ASP A 23 -23.01 34.09 18.02
CA ASP A 23 -22.83 35.55 17.95
C ASP A 23 -21.93 36.26 18.97
N VAL A 24 -20.70 36.41 18.49
CA VAL A 24 -19.84 37.57 18.64
C VAL A 24 -20.65 38.89 18.56
N THR A 25 -20.73 39.59 19.69
CA THR A 25 -20.92 41.05 19.73
C THR A 25 -19.67 41.65 20.35
N GLY A 26 -18.96 42.50 19.61
CA GLY A 26 -17.82 43.27 20.14
C GLY A 26 -16.66 43.42 19.16
N SER A 27 -16.66 44.56 18.46
CA SER A 27 -15.66 45.07 17.51
C SER A 27 -14.18 44.76 17.82
N LEU A 28 -13.48 44.23 16.81
CA LEU A 28 -12.02 44.13 16.76
C LEU A 28 -11.39 45.48 16.31
N PRO A 29 -10.22 45.88 16.85
CA PRO A 29 -9.38 46.94 16.30
C PRO A 29 -8.58 46.44 15.07
N PRO A 30 -8.14 47.33 14.16
CA PRO A 30 -7.80 46.96 12.78
C PRO A 30 -6.46 46.20 12.68
N PRO A 31 -6.33 45.24 11.75
CA PRO A 31 -5.13 44.44 11.60
C PRO A 31 -4.03 45.18 10.82
N SER A 32 -2.80 45.11 11.32
CA SER A 32 -1.60 45.47 10.57
C SER A 32 -1.27 44.38 9.54
N LEU A 33 -1.59 44.70 8.29
CA LEU A 33 -1.41 43.90 7.08
C LEU A 33 0.06 43.88 6.62
N THR A 34 0.62 42.68 6.44
CA THR A 34 1.74 42.47 5.50
C THR A 34 1.27 41.45 4.48
N ILE A 35 0.84 41.97 3.33
CA ILE A 35 0.17 41.29 2.22
C ILE A 35 1.25 40.79 1.26
N THR A 36 1.39 39.48 1.11
CA THR A 36 1.91 38.90 -0.13
C THR A 36 0.74 38.79 -1.10
N PRO A 37 0.85 39.38 -2.31
CA PRO A 37 -0.30 39.69 -3.12
C PRO A 37 -0.88 38.38 -3.67
N LEU A 38 -2.14 38.10 -3.34
CA LEU A 38 -2.98 37.34 -4.26
C LEU A 38 -2.80 38.01 -5.62
N SER A 39 -2.31 37.26 -6.60
CA SER A 39 -2.26 37.72 -7.99
C SER A 39 -3.71 37.77 -8.45
N ASP A 40 -4.39 38.82 -8.06
CA ASP A 40 -5.73 39.14 -8.49
C ASP A 40 -5.64 39.54 -9.97
N PRO A 41 -6.16 38.71 -10.89
CA PRO A 41 -6.12 39.04 -12.31
C PRO A 41 -6.94 40.31 -12.63
N LEU A 42 -7.79 40.77 -11.70
CA LEU A 42 -8.48 42.06 -11.81
C LEU A 42 -7.60 43.24 -11.38
N ASP A 43 -6.67 43.07 -10.44
CA ASP A 43 -5.89 44.17 -9.87
C ASP A 43 -5.07 44.96 -10.94
N PRO A 44 -4.41 44.33 -11.93
CA PRO A 44 -3.77 45.05 -13.03
C PRO A 44 -4.76 45.90 -13.86
N ILE A 45 -5.95 45.37 -14.13
CA ILE A 45 -6.95 46.03 -14.99
C ILE A 45 -7.75 47.08 -14.23
N GLU A 46 -8.09 46.85 -12.96
CA GLU A 46 -8.74 47.83 -12.07
C GLU A 46 -7.83 49.03 -11.79
N ARG A 47 -6.53 48.81 -11.57
CA ARG A 47 -5.54 49.89 -11.49
C ARG A 47 -5.37 50.62 -12.82
N HIS A 48 -5.54 49.93 -13.94
CA HIS A 48 -5.50 50.58 -15.25
C HIS A 48 -6.72 51.47 -15.47
N ILE A 49 -7.93 50.97 -15.21
CA ILE A 49 -9.19 51.72 -15.26
C ILE A 49 -9.12 52.95 -14.35
N SER A 50 -8.74 52.77 -13.09
CA SER A 50 -8.64 53.87 -12.11
C SER A 50 -7.65 54.96 -12.55
N ARG A 51 -6.52 54.58 -13.17
CA ARG A 51 -5.57 55.56 -13.73
C ARG A 51 -6.18 56.35 -14.88
N LEU A 52 -6.90 55.68 -15.79
CA LEU A 52 -7.55 56.33 -16.91
C LEU A 52 -8.67 57.28 -16.44
N GLU A 53 -9.42 56.94 -15.40
CA GLU A 53 -10.44 57.84 -14.81
C GLU A 53 -9.84 59.06 -14.12
N ASN A 54 -8.76 58.87 -13.34
CA ASN A 54 -8.08 59.96 -12.64
C ASN A 54 -7.45 60.98 -13.58
N VAL A 55 -6.91 60.52 -14.71
CA VAL A 55 -6.31 61.40 -15.73
C VAL A 55 -7.37 61.98 -16.67
N GLN A 56 -8.66 61.62 -16.47
CA GLN A 56 -9.75 61.93 -17.40
C GLN A 56 -9.37 61.60 -18.84
N ALA A 57 -8.80 60.41 -19.02
CA ALA A 57 -8.41 59.91 -20.32
C ALA A 57 -9.63 59.90 -21.27
N ASP A 58 -9.33 59.96 -22.56
CA ASP A 58 -10.35 59.98 -23.59
C ASP A 58 -11.28 58.75 -23.47
N GLY A 59 -12.55 58.96 -23.82
CA GLY A 59 -13.59 57.94 -23.70
C GLY A 59 -13.19 56.56 -24.25
N PRO A 60 -12.60 56.45 -25.46
CA PRO A 60 -12.24 55.17 -26.07
C PRO A 60 -11.23 54.36 -25.24
N SER A 61 -10.22 55.01 -24.66
CA SER A 61 -9.23 54.35 -23.82
C SER A 61 -9.86 53.77 -22.55
N ARG A 62 -10.79 54.51 -21.93
CA ARG A 62 -11.55 54.04 -20.77
C ARG A 62 -12.49 52.89 -21.12
N ALA A 63 -13.17 52.95 -22.26
CA ALA A 63 -14.06 51.89 -22.73
C ALA A 63 -13.31 50.57 -23.01
N LEU A 64 -12.11 50.63 -23.60
CA LEU A 64 -11.28 49.44 -23.85
C LEU A 64 -10.91 48.71 -22.55
N ALA A 65 -10.49 49.44 -21.53
CA ALA A 65 -10.10 48.87 -20.24
C ALA A 65 -11.29 48.19 -19.53
N TRP A 66 -12.46 48.84 -19.53
CA TRP A 66 -13.69 48.24 -18.99
C TRP A 66 -14.14 46.97 -19.74
N ARG A 67 -13.91 46.88 -21.06
CA ARG A 67 -14.19 45.66 -21.84
C ARG A 67 -13.22 44.51 -21.57
N GLU A 68 -11.97 44.83 -21.22
CA GLU A 68 -11.00 43.82 -20.78
C GLU A 68 -11.36 43.28 -19.40
N ALA A 69 -11.73 44.15 -18.46
CA ALA A 69 -12.25 43.74 -17.15
C ALA A 69 -13.50 42.85 -17.29
N ALA A 70 -14.43 43.20 -18.20
CA ALA A 70 -15.61 42.39 -18.47
C ALA A 70 -15.27 40.97 -18.95
N ARG A 71 -14.26 40.83 -19.83
CA ARG A 71 -13.80 39.52 -20.32
C ARG A 71 -13.16 38.68 -19.21
N ILE A 72 -12.40 39.31 -18.33
CA ILE A 72 -11.80 38.65 -17.16
C ILE A 72 -12.91 38.14 -16.23
N TRP A 73 -13.90 38.98 -15.90
CA TRP A 73 -15.06 38.58 -15.09
C TRP A 73 -15.86 37.42 -15.70
N GLU A 74 -16.04 37.40 -17.02
CA GLU A 74 -16.80 36.36 -17.71
C GLU A 74 -16.01 35.05 -17.86
N HIS A 75 -14.74 35.13 -18.25
CA HIS A 75 -13.91 33.95 -18.55
C HIS A 75 -13.26 33.34 -17.29
N ASP A 76 -12.70 34.18 -16.42
CA ASP A 76 -11.89 33.71 -15.28
C ASP A 76 -12.74 33.52 -14.02
N PHE A 77 -13.83 34.29 -13.88
CA PHE A 77 -14.71 34.24 -12.70
C PHE A 77 -16.12 33.70 -12.99
N GLY A 78 -16.50 33.51 -14.26
CA GLY A 78 -17.84 33.05 -14.64
C GLY A 78 -18.99 33.98 -14.22
N SER A 79 -18.68 35.22 -13.82
CA SER A 79 -19.66 36.17 -13.30
C SER A 79 -20.31 36.97 -14.42
N LEU A 80 -21.45 36.49 -14.87
CA LEU A 80 -22.27 37.18 -15.88
C LEU A 80 -22.73 38.57 -15.39
N LEU A 81 -22.97 38.72 -14.09
CA LEU A 81 -23.44 39.96 -13.47
C LEU A 81 -22.37 41.06 -13.50
N GLU A 82 -21.14 40.74 -13.10
CA GLU A 82 -20.03 41.70 -13.11
C GLU A 82 -19.53 41.99 -14.53
N ALA A 83 -19.56 41.00 -15.42
CA ALA A 83 -19.30 41.22 -16.84
C ALA A 83 -20.33 42.18 -17.46
N ALA A 84 -21.62 42.02 -17.16
CA ALA A 84 -22.67 42.93 -17.61
C ALA A 84 -22.46 44.36 -17.07
N ARG A 85 -22.06 44.51 -15.80
CA ARG A 85 -21.71 45.81 -15.23
C ARG A 85 -20.54 46.45 -15.97
N CYS A 86 -19.43 45.73 -16.15
CA CYS A 86 -18.24 46.26 -16.81
C CYS A 86 -18.51 46.70 -18.27
N PHE A 87 -19.32 45.95 -19.02
CA PHE A 87 -19.72 46.39 -20.37
C PHE A 87 -20.62 47.63 -20.37
N ARG A 88 -21.46 47.84 -19.34
CA ARG A 88 -22.24 49.07 -19.18
C ARG A 88 -21.36 50.27 -18.85
N GLU A 89 -20.34 50.09 -18.01
CA GLU A 89 -19.37 51.15 -17.70
C GLU A 89 -18.52 51.49 -18.93
N ALA A 90 -18.12 50.49 -19.72
CA ALA A 90 -17.47 50.74 -21.01
C ALA A 90 -18.34 51.59 -21.95
N ALA A 91 -19.64 51.27 -22.04
CA ALA A 91 -20.60 52.00 -22.86
C ALA A 91 -20.91 53.41 -22.32
N ALA A 92 -20.76 53.64 -21.01
CA ALA A 92 -20.88 54.97 -20.40
C ALA A 92 -19.62 55.82 -20.63
N ALA A 93 -18.44 55.20 -20.58
CA ALA A 93 -17.15 55.85 -20.79
C ALA A 93 -16.94 56.33 -22.23
N ASP A 94 -17.35 55.50 -23.19
CA ASP A 94 -17.49 55.88 -24.60
C ASP A 94 -18.86 55.46 -25.12
N PRO A 95 -19.85 56.38 -25.12
CA PRO A 95 -21.13 56.12 -25.75
C PRO A 95 -21.00 55.70 -27.22
N GLY A 96 -19.91 56.05 -27.90
CA GLY A 96 -19.60 55.67 -29.28
C GLY A 96 -18.99 54.28 -29.47
N ASP A 97 -18.59 53.58 -28.40
CA ASP A 97 -18.03 52.21 -28.51
C ASP A 97 -19.16 51.22 -28.80
N ARG A 98 -19.36 50.97 -30.10
CA ARG A 98 -20.33 50.02 -30.63
C ARG A 98 -20.19 48.61 -30.03
N ILE A 99 -18.98 48.15 -29.71
CA ILE A 99 -18.78 46.80 -29.18
C ILE A 99 -19.23 46.76 -27.72
N ALA A 100 -18.87 47.77 -26.90
CA ALA A 100 -19.35 47.88 -25.53
C ALA A 100 -20.89 47.89 -25.46
N GLN A 101 -21.54 48.71 -26.32
CA GLN A 101 -23.00 48.81 -26.42
C GLN A 101 -23.64 47.45 -26.80
N ARG A 102 -23.04 46.72 -27.75
CA ARG A 102 -23.54 45.40 -28.16
C ARG A 102 -23.39 44.36 -27.05
N GLU A 103 -22.21 44.24 -26.45
CA GLU A 103 -21.95 43.22 -25.43
C GLU A 103 -22.76 43.48 -24.15
N ALA A 104 -22.93 44.75 -23.76
CA ALA A 104 -23.82 45.16 -22.66
C ALA A 104 -25.27 44.69 -22.91
N SER A 105 -25.79 44.91 -24.12
CA SER A 105 -27.11 44.42 -24.51
C SER A 105 -27.20 42.89 -24.43
N VAL A 106 -26.15 42.17 -24.79
CA VAL A 106 -26.13 40.71 -24.73
C VAL A 106 -26.26 40.21 -23.29
N ARG A 107 -25.38 40.68 -22.39
CA ARG A 107 -25.31 40.18 -21.01
C ARG A 107 -26.47 40.66 -20.15
N CYS A 108 -26.92 41.91 -20.29
CA CYS A 108 -28.10 42.40 -19.55
C CYS A 108 -29.35 41.59 -19.87
N ALA A 109 -29.51 41.15 -21.12
CA ALA A 109 -30.64 40.32 -21.51
C ALA A 109 -30.59 38.91 -20.90
N SER A 110 -29.40 38.33 -20.79
CA SER A 110 -29.18 37.05 -20.11
C SER A 110 -29.43 37.13 -18.60
N LEU A 111 -29.44 38.33 -18.03
CA LEU A 111 -29.83 38.63 -16.64
C LEU A 111 -31.31 39.04 -16.51
N GLU A 112 -32.12 38.83 -17.56
CA GLU A 112 -33.54 39.20 -17.61
C GLU A 112 -33.82 40.71 -17.45
N GLN A 113 -32.80 41.57 -17.66
CA GLN A 113 -32.93 43.04 -17.61
C GLN A 113 -33.25 43.58 -19.01
N HIS A 114 -34.43 43.25 -19.53
CA HIS A 114 -34.78 43.48 -20.93
C HIS A 114 -34.85 44.97 -21.31
N ASP A 115 -35.38 45.84 -20.44
CA ASP A 115 -35.45 47.29 -20.70
C ASP A 115 -34.07 47.93 -20.88
N VAL A 116 -33.13 47.55 -20.01
CA VAL A 116 -31.74 48.02 -20.04
C VAL A 116 -31.03 47.44 -21.27
N ALA A 117 -31.19 46.15 -21.54
CA ALA A 117 -30.64 45.51 -22.72
C ALA A 117 -31.13 46.12 -24.04
N ARG A 118 -32.40 46.56 -24.08
CA ARG A 118 -33.02 47.22 -25.23
C ARG A 118 -32.42 48.60 -25.48
N ALA A 119 -32.15 49.38 -24.43
CA ALA A 119 -31.48 50.68 -24.55
C ALA A 119 -30.08 50.55 -25.17
N TYR A 120 -29.26 49.61 -24.69
CA TYR A 120 -27.93 49.33 -25.23
C TYR A 120 -27.98 48.78 -26.67
N ALA A 121 -28.98 47.95 -27.01
CA ALA A 121 -29.17 47.46 -28.37
C ALA A 121 -29.47 48.61 -29.36
N ARG A 122 -30.33 49.56 -28.98
CA ARG A 122 -30.66 50.74 -29.79
C ARG A 122 -29.41 51.61 -30.02
N ALA A 123 -28.63 51.87 -28.97
CA ALA A 123 -27.38 52.61 -29.08
C ALA A 123 -26.36 51.92 -30.01
N ALA A 124 -26.14 50.61 -29.85
CA ALA A 124 -25.26 49.84 -30.74
C ALA A 124 -25.72 49.88 -32.21
N THR A 125 -27.02 49.89 -32.44
CA THR A 125 -27.61 49.94 -33.79
C THR A 125 -27.39 51.30 -34.46
N ILE A 126 -27.49 52.40 -33.69
CA ILE A 126 -27.21 53.76 -34.18
C ILE A 126 -25.73 53.89 -34.56
N LEU A 127 -24.83 53.26 -33.81
CA LEU A 127 -23.38 53.32 -33.99
C LEU A 127 -22.82 52.33 -35.01
N ALA A 128 -23.69 51.53 -35.65
CA ALA A 128 -23.30 50.52 -36.62
C ALA A 128 -22.59 51.14 -37.84
N LYS A 129 -21.40 50.62 -38.17
CA LYS A 129 -20.56 51.15 -39.26
C LYS A 129 -20.95 50.61 -40.63
N ASN A 130 -21.62 49.47 -40.66
CA ASN A 130 -22.09 48.83 -41.87
C ASN A 130 -23.52 48.29 -41.66
N ASP A 131 -24.13 47.96 -42.78
CA ASP A 131 -25.50 47.48 -42.85
C ASP A 131 -25.67 46.13 -42.13
N ALA A 132 -24.68 45.24 -42.19
CA ALA A 132 -24.71 43.97 -41.47
C ALA A 132 -24.79 44.14 -39.93
N GLU A 133 -24.00 45.05 -39.36
CA GLU A 133 -24.03 45.37 -37.93
C GLU A 133 -25.34 46.04 -37.53
N ARG A 134 -25.89 46.91 -38.39
CA ARG A 134 -27.17 47.58 -38.15
C ARG A 134 -28.32 46.58 -38.18
N ALA A 135 -28.30 45.65 -39.13
CA ALA A 135 -29.26 44.54 -39.20
C ALA A 135 -29.17 43.64 -37.95
N ALA A 136 -27.97 43.32 -37.48
CA ALA A 136 -27.77 42.54 -36.25
C ALA A 136 -28.30 43.25 -35.00
N GLY A 137 -28.12 44.57 -34.91
CA GLY A 137 -28.68 45.40 -33.83
C GLY A 137 -30.21 45.38 -33.82
N TRP A 138 -30.85 45.56 -34.99
CA TRP A 138 -32.31 45.44 -35.13
C TRP A 138 -32.84 44.04 -34.82
N LYS A 139 -32.14 42.97 -35.22
CA LYS A 139 -32.45 41.58 -34.84
C LYS A 139 -32.46 41.40 -33.32
N ARG A 140 -31.53 42.04 -32.61
CA ARG A 140 -31.45 41.98 -31.14
C ARG A 140 -32.60 42.72 -30.46
N ILE A 141 -32.93 43.93 -30.93
CA ILE A 141 -34.08 44.70 -30.43
C ILE A 141 -35.38 43.90 -30.58
N ALA A 142 -35.58 43.28 -31.75
CA ALA A 142 -36.74 42.43 -32.01
C ALA A 142 -36.84 41.25 -31.03
N GLN A 143 -35.73 40.57 -30.76
CA GLN A 143 -35.71 39.45 -29.82
C GLN A 143 -36.08 39.88 -28.39
N LEU A 144 -35.57 41.03 -27.93
CA LEU A 144 -35.89 41.58 -26.61
C LEU A 144 -37.35 42.02 -26.51
N ALA A 145 -37.88 42.68 -27.55
CA ALA A 145 -39.28 43.05 -27.63
C ALA A 145 -40.20 41.82 -27.62
N LEU A 146 -39.81 40.73 -28.28
CA LEU A 146 -40.55 39.47 -28.25
C LEU A 146 -40.62 38.86 -26.83
N TRP A 147 -39.52 38.90 -26.07
CA TRP A 147 -39.50 38.42 -24.68
C TRP A 147 -40.41 39.23 -23.75
N ASP A 148 -40.50 40.54 -23.97
CA ASP A 148 -41.41 41.44 -23.23
C ASP A 148 -42.83 41.47 -23.80
N ARG A 149 -43.13 40.65 -24.83
CA ARG A 149 -44.42 40.60 -25.53
C ARG A 149 -44.85 41.93 -26.15
N ASP A 150 -43.91 42.81 -26.47
CA ASP A 150 -44.15 44.02 -27.25
C ASP A 150 -44.12 43.69 -28.75
N GLY A 151 -45.28 43.30 -29.28
CA GLY A 151 -45.45 42.89 -30.67
C GLY A 151 -45.16 44.01 -31.68
N GLU A 152 -45.52 45.26 -31.38
CA GLU A 152 -45.36 46.38 -32.31
C GLU A 152 -43.89 46.82 -32.42
N GLU A 153 -43.16 46.88 -31.30
CA GLU A 153 -41.72 47.13 -31.35
C GLU A 153 -40.97 45.98 -32.05
N CYS A 154 -41.37 44.73 -31.79
CA CYS A 154 -40.78 43.56 -32.42
C CYS A 154 -40.93 43.61 -33.95
N VAL A 155 -42.14 43.86 -34.45
CA VAL A 155 -42.43 44.00 -35.88
C VAL A 155 -41.62 45.15 -36.48
N THR A 156 -41.59 46.31 -35.81
CA THR A 156 -40.86 47.49 -36.30
C THR A 156 -39.36 47.22 -36.42
N ALA A 157 -38.77 46.56 -35.41
CA ALA A 157 -37.36 46.20 -35.41
C ALA A 157 -37.03 45.15 -36.48
N LEU A 158 -37.84 44.10 -36.63
CA LEU A 158 -37.63 43.09 -37.66
C LEU A 158 -37.75 43.66 -39.08
N ARG A 159 -38.68 44.59 -39.33
CA ARG A 159 -38.78 45.29 -40.63
C ARG A 159 -37.53 46.08 -40.96
N ARG A 160 -37.00 46.79 -39.97
CA ARG A 160 -35.75 47.55 -40.13
C ARG A 160 -34.56 46.63 -40.38
N ALA A 161 -34.53 45.45 -39.77
CA ALA A 161 -33.52 44.43 -40.08
C ALA A 161 -33.68 43.89 -41.52
N ALA A 162 -34.91 43.55 -41.93
CA ALA A 162 -35.21 42.95 -43.23
C ALA A 162 -35.04 43.93 -44.41
N ALA A 163 -35.20 45.24 -44.16
CA ALA A 163 -34.90 46.28 -45.14
C ALA A 163 -33.39 46.42 -45.43
N ILE A 164 -32.54 45.98 -44.50
CA ILE A 164 -31.08 46.06 -44.62
C ILE A 164 -30.51 44.73 -45.13
N ASP A 165 -31.00 43.63 -44.58
CA ASP A 165 -30.61 42.28 -44.95
C ASP A 165 -31.74 41.64 -45.76
N THR A 166 -31.83 42.08 -47.02
CA THR A 166 -32.94 41.73 -47.90
C THR A 166 -32.91 40.29 -48.35
N GLU A 167 -31.85 39.52 -48.12
CA GLU A 167 -31.76 38.10 -48.55
C GLU A 167 -31.93 37.11 -47.39
N ASP A 168 -31.93 37.58 -46.14
CA ASP A 168 -32.06 36.68 -44.97
C ASP A 168 -33.50 36.18 -44.81
N ALA A 169 -33.69 34.90 -45.10
CA ALA A 169 -34.97 34.23 -44.96
C ALA A 169 -35.42 34.10 -43.50
N THR A 170 -34.49 34.02 -42.54
CA THR A 170 -34.81 33.84 -41.11
C THR A 170 -35.54 35.04 -40.53
N LEU A 171 -35.24 36.25 -41.04
CA LEU A 171 -35.95 37.47 -40.70
C LEU A 171 -37.40 37.45 -41.18
N GLN A 172 -37.63 37.00 -42.40
CA GLN A 172 -38.96 36.91 -43.00
C GLN A 172 -39.83 35.89 -42.24
N VAL A 173 -39.25 34.75 -41.84
CA VAL A 173 -39.94 33.75 -40.99
C VAL A 173 -40.32 34.34 -39.62
N ARG A 174 -39.42 35.10 -38.98
CA ARG A 174 -39.74 35.74 -37.69
C ARG A 174 -40.82 36.82 -37.83
N LEU A 175 -40.78 37.62 -38.90
CA LEU A 175 -41.82 38.61 -39.20
C LEU A 175 -43.18 37.96 -39.40
N TRP A 176 -43.23 36.93 -40.23
CA TRP A 176 -44.43 36.12 -40.44
C TRP A 176 -45.00 35.62 -39.10
N SER A 177 -44.18 34.99 -38.27
CA SER A 177 -44.64 34.38 -37.00
C SER A 177 -45.21 35.41 -36.02
N VAL A 178 -44.56 36.58 -35.89
CA VAL A 178 -45.03 37.64 -34.98
C VAL A 178 -46.28 38.32 -35.54
N LEU A 179 -46.34 38.60 -36.84
CA LEU A 179 -47.52 39.22 -37.46
C LEU A 179 -48.74 38.27 -37.43
N ALA A 180 -48.53 36.98 -37.70
CA ALA A 180 -49.57 35.95 -37.62
C ALA A 180 -50.14 35.83 -36.19
N SER A 181 -49.27 35.79 -35.18
CA SER A 181 -49.70 35.73 -33.77
C SER A 181 -50.36 37.02 -33.28
N SER A 182 -50.06 38.16 -33.88
CA SER A 182 -50.74 39.44 -33.61
C SER A 182 -52.06 39.64 -34.36
N GLY A 183 -52.47 38.69 -35.22
CA GLY A 183 -53.71 38.76 -36.00
C GLY A 183 -53.63 39.61 -37.28
N ARG A 184 -52.45 40.10 -37.65
CA ARG A 184 -52.20 40.89 -38.87
C ARG A 184 -51.94 39.96 -40.05
N ILE A 185 -52.94 39.14 -40.40
CA ILE A 185 -52.82 38.01 -41.34
C ILE A 185 -52.36 38.46 -42.73
N GLU A 186 -52.93 39.53 -43.27
CA GLU A 186 -52.56 40.07 -44.60
C GLU A 186 -51.08 40.44 -44.70
N GLU A 187 -50.53 41.04 -43.64
CA GLU A 187 -49.11 41.41 -43.59
C GLU A 187 -48.23 40.18 -43.37
N ALA A 188 -48.70 39.19 -42.60
CA ALA A 188 -48.01 37.94 -42.37
C ALA A 188 -47.88 37.10 -43.66
N LEU A 189 -48.91 37.11 -44.53
CA LEU A 189 -48.90 36.41 -45.82
C LEU A 189 -47.74 36.87 -46.72
N VAL A 190 -47.50 38.17 -46.80
CA VAL A 190 -46.40 38.75 -47.61
C VAL A 190 -45.05 38.22 -47.13
N HIS A 191 -44.82 38.21 -45.81
CA HIS A 191 -43.55 37.75 -45.25
C HIS A 191 -43.40 36.22 -45.30
N ALA A 192 -44.50 35.46 -45.27
CA ALA A 192 -44.48 34.01 -45.47
C ALA A 192 -44.01 33.62 -46.88
N ARG A 193 -44.51 34.31 -47.92
CA ARG A 193 -44.12 34.09 -49.32
C ARG A 193 -42.65 34.47 -49.57
N LEU A 194 -42.22 35.64 -49.10
CA LEU A 194 -40.82 36.08 -49.18
C LEU A 194 -39.84 35.13 -48.46
N ALA A 195 -40.26 34.58 -47.32
CA ALA A 195 -39.48 33.58 -46.61
C ALA A 195 -39.37 32.28 -47.41
N ALA A 196 -40.47 31.82 -48.00
CA ALA A 196 -40.51 30.59 -48.78
C ALA A 196 -39.66 30.68 -50.06
N GLU A 197 -39.72 31.82 -50.76
CA GLU A 197 -38.89 32.08 -51.94
C GLU A 197 -37.39 31.95 -51.60
N ARG A 198 -36.95 32.48 -50.48
CA ARG A 198 -35.51 32.43 -50.10
C ARG A 198 -35.08 31.08 -49.55
N LEU A 199 -36.00 30.34 -48.93
CA LEU A 199 -35.73 29.01 -48.37
C LEU A 199 -35.84 27.89 -49.40
N HIS A 200 -36.42 28.13 -50.59
CA HIS A 200 -36.76 27.05 -51.52
C HIS A 200 -35.57 26.20 -51.96
N THR A 201 -34.34 26.74 -51.95
CA THR A 201 -33.10 26.03 -52.34
C THR A 201 -32.36 25.44 -51.14
N VAL A 202 -32.52 26.03 -49.95
CA VAL A 202 -31.73 25.70 -48.76
C VAL A 202 -32.51 24.78 -47.80
N GLU A 203 -33.78 25.08 -47.54
CA GLU A 203 -34.69 24.30 -46.68
C GLU A 203 -36.08 24.16 -47.35
N PRO A 204 -36.21 23.35 -48.43
CA PRO A 204 -37.42 23.30 -49.25
C PRO A 204 -38.66 22.83 -48.46
N GLY A 205 -38.48 21.93 -47.48
CA GLY A 205 -39.57 21.50 -46.60
C GLY A 205 -40.12 22.63 -45.70
N ARG A 206 -39.29 23.57 -45.29
CA ARG A 206 -39.70 24.72 -44.48
C ARG A 206 -40.34 25.81 -45.33
N ALA A 207 -39.83 26.04 -46.54
CA ALA A 207 -40.47 26.87 -47.55
C ALA A 207 -41.89 26.38 -47.87
N ARG A 208 -42.04 25.06 -48.08
CA ARG A 208 -43.32 24.40 -48.30
C ARG A 208 -44.29 24.56 -47.11
N ALA A 209 -43.83 24.43 -45.88
CA ALA A 209 -44.67 24.62 -44.70
C ALA A 209 -45.19 26.07 -44.55
N LEU A 210 -44.38 27.06 -44.91
CA LEU A 210 -44.79 28.48 -44.91
C LEU A 210 -45.82 28.76 -46.00
N LEU A 211 -45.63 28.21 -47.20
CA LEU A 211 -46.61 28.30 -48.30
C LEU A 211 -47.91 27.55 -47.97
N ALA A 212 -47.84 26.42 -47.26
CA ALA A 212 -49.00 25.69 -46.78
C ALA A 212 -49.84 26.55 -45.81
N TRP A 213 -49.20 27.15 -44.81
CA TRP A 213 -49.85 28.06 -43.87
C TRP A 213 -50.45 29.27 -44.59
N ALA A 214 -49.71 29.85 -45.54
CA ALA A 214 -50.16 31.01 -46.28
C ALA A 214 -51.39 30.66 -47.15
N HIS A 215 -51.39 29.51 -47.81
CA HIS A 215 -52.54 29.00 -48.55
C HIS A 215 -53.74 28.74 -47.63
N GLU A 216 -53.53 28.20 -46.44
CA GLU A 216 -54.62 28.01 -45.46
C GLU A 216 -55.22 29.35 -44.98
N ALA A 217 -54.38 30.36 -44.80
CA ALA A 217 -54.80 31.70 -44.40
C ALA A 217 -55.50 32.48 -45.53
N ASN A 218 -55.19 32.21 -46.80
CA ASN A 218 -55.91 32.73 -47.96
C ASN A 218 -56.09 31.65 -49.06
N PRO A 219 -57.09 30.76 -48.91
CA PRO A 219 -57.29 29.60 -49.81
C PRO A 219 -57.74 30.00 -51.21
N THR A 220 -58.21 31.23 -51.38
CA THR A 220 -58.71 31.78 -52.63
C THR A 220 -57.64 32.42 -53.51
N ASP A 221 -56.42 32.63 -52.98
CA ASP A 221 -55.30 33.16 -53.74
C ASP A 221 -54.71 32.06 -54.64
N VAL A 222 -54.96 32.22 -55.94
CA VAL A 222 -54.57 31.28 -56.99
C VAL A 222 -53.05 31.23 -57.19
N ASP A 223 -52.38 32.38 -57.06
CA ASP A 223 -50.93 32.46 -57.23
C ASP A 223 -50.22 31.75 -56.06
N LEU A 224 -50.76 31.92 -54.85
CA LEU A 224 -50.26 31.27 -53.65
C LEU A 224 -50.47 29.75 -53.66
N ALA A 225 -51.63 29.29 -54.14
CA ALA A 225 -51.88 27.87 -54.36
C ALA A 225 -50.89 27.27 -55.37
N THR A 226 -50.58 28.02 -56.43
CA THR A 226 -49.61 27.63 -57.46
C THR A 226 -48.19 27.52 -56.92
N GLU A 227 -47.72 28.52 -56.15
CA GLU A 227 -46.43 28.50 -55.47
C GLU A 227 -46.30 27.31 -54.51
N TYR A 228 -47.33 27.05 -53.70
CA TYR A 228 -47.37 25.90 -52.78
C TYR A 228 -47.36 24.56 -53.53
N GLY A 229 -48.11 24.46 -54.63
CA GLY A 229 -48.15 23.29 -55.50
C GLY A 229 -46.79 22.98 -56.14
N LEU A 230 -46.10 24.00 -56.67
CA LEU A 230 -44.76 23.85 -57.24
C LEU A 230 -43.73 23.44 -56.17
N ALA A 231 -43.82 24.00 -54.95
CA ALA A 231 -42.97 23.60 -53.84
C ALA A 231 -43.20 22.14 -53.42
N MET A 232 -44.46 21.67 -53.40
CA MET A 232 -44.79 20.25 -53.19
C MET A 232 -44.24 19.34 -54.29
N ALA A 233 -44.36 19.76 -55.56
CA ALA A 233 -43.85 18.99 -56.68
C ALA A 233 -42.31 18.86 -56.67
N ASN A 234 -41.60 19.96 -56.36
CA ASN A 234 -40.14 19.97 -56.26
C ASN A 234 -39.61 19.07 -55.12
N ASP A 235 -40.39 18.92 -54.04
CA ASP A 235 -40.08 18.00 -52.92
C ASP A 235 -40.57 16.56 -53.16
N GLY A 236 -41.03 16.23 -54.36
CA GLY A 236 -41.44 14.87 -54.76
C GLY A 236 -42.89 14.49 -54.43
N TYR A 237 -43.72 15.43 -53.99
CA TYR A 237 -45.16 15.24 -53.73
C TYR A 237 -46.01 15.68 -54.93
N THR A 238 -45.65 15.20 -56.12
CA THR A 238 -46.27 15.60 -57.39
C THR A 238 -47.76 15.26 -57.47
N GLU A 239 -48.18 14.07 -57.02
CA GLU A 239 -49.60 13.70 -57.02
C GLU A 239 -50.43 14.55 -56.05
N GLY A 240 -49.86 14.90 -54.89
CA GLY A 240 -50.49 15.78 -53.90
C GLY A 240 -50.59 17.23 -54.38
N ALA A 241 -49.56 17.72 -55.08
CA ALA A 241 -49.57 19.03 -55.72
C ALA A 241 -50.67 19.15 -56.77
N ILE A 242 -50.79 18.16 -57.65
CA ILE A 242 -51.80 18.13 -58.72
C ILE A 242 -53.21 18.09 -58.11
N ALA A 243 -53.44 17.25 -57.09
CA ALA A 243 -54.75 17.11 -56.45
C ALA A 243 -55.21 18.41 -55.76
N MET A 244 -54.29 19.10 -55.08
CA MET A 244 -54.58 20.37 -54.40
C MET A 244 -54.82 21.50 -55.42
N LEU A 245 -53.96 21.67 -56.43
CA LEU A 245 -54.16 22.68 -57.48
C LEU A 245 -55.50 22.45 -58.19
N ALA A 246 -55.82 21.21 -58.54
CA ALA A 246 -57.11 20.85 -59.13
C ALA A 246 -58.31 21.25 -58.24
N HIS A 247 -58.15 21.22 -56.92
CA HIS A 247 -59.20 21.63 -55.98
C HIS A 247 -59.39 23.15 -55.95
N VAL A 248 -58.30 23.91 -55.87
CA VAL A 248 -58.33 25.39 -55.83
C VAL A 248 -58.81 25.96 -57.18
N PHE A 249 -58.31 25.44 -58.30
CA PHE A 249 -58.71 25.88 -59.66
C PHE A 249 -60.15 25.51 -60.03
N ARG A 250 -60.75 24.48 -59.40
CA ARG A 250 -62.19 24.18 -59.57
C ARG A 250 -63.11 25.21 -58.91
N GLY A 251 -62.61 25.99 -57.95
CA GLY A 251 -63.37 27.05 -57.27
C GLY A 251 -63.41 28.40 -58.02
N VAL A 252 -62.56 28.59 -59.03
CA VAL A 252 -62.43 29.84 -59.79
C VAL A 252 -63.25 29.75 -61.08
N GLN A 253 -64.30 30.57 -61.20
CA GLN A 253 -65.16 30.60 -62.39
C GLN A 253 -64.47 31.36 -63.54
N GLY A 254 -63.87 30.65 -64.51
CA GLY A 254 -63.38 31.24 -65.76
C GLY A 254 -62.38 30.37 -66.54
N GLY A 255 -62.38 30.48 -67.87
CA GLY A 255 -61.57 29.67 -68.80
C GLY A 255 -60.03 29.79 -68.67
N SER A 256 -59.52 30.64 -67.79
CA SER A 256 -58.08 30.70 -67.47
C SER A 256 -57.61 29.59 -66.53
N ALA A 257 -58.53 28.88 -65.87
CA ALA A 257 -58.21 27.80 -64.93
C ALA A 257 -57.71 26.51 -65.63
N GLU A 258 -58.24 26.17 -66.81
CA GLU A 258 -57.77 25.02 -67.61
C GLU A 258 -56.40 25.27 -68.24
N GLU A 259 -56.15 26.46 -68.78
CA GLU A 259 -54.84 26.84 -69.32
C GLU A 259 -53.76 26.89 -68.22
N CYS A 260 -54.09 27.40 -67.03
CA CYS A 260 -53.17 27.38 -65.88
C CYS A 260 -52.94 25.96 -65.34
N PHE A 261 -53.95 25.08 -65.36
CA PHE A 261 -53.82 23.68 -64.95
C PHE A 261 -52.96 22.86 -65.92
N GLU A 262 -53.19 23.00 -67.23
CA GLU A 262 -52.34 22.39 -68.27
C GLU A 262 -50.91 22.98 -68.27
N SER A 263 -50.76 24.27 -67.97
CA SER A 263 -49.45 24.92 -67.86
C SER A 263 -48.72 24.50 -66.59
N ALA A 264 -49.42 24.24 -65.48
CA ALA A 264 -48.85 23.66 -64.26
C ALA A 264 -48.49 22.18 -64.45
N GLU A 265 -49.31 21.37 -65.13
CA GLU A 265 -48.96 20.00 -65.51
C GLU A 265 -47.74 19.96 -66.45
N ARG A 266 -47.65 20.86 -67.44
CA ARG A 266 -46.46 21.00 -68.28
C ARG A 266 -45.24 21.47 -67.49
N ALA A 267 -45.35 22.49 -66.64
CA ALA A 267 -44.22 23.01 -65.86
C ALA A 267 -43.69 22.01 -64.82
N ILE A 268 -44.57 21.21 -64.22
CA ILE A 268 -44.23 20.09 -63.33
C ILE A 268 -43.64 18.92 -64.13
N GLY A 269 -44.10 18.68 -65.36
CA GLY A 269 -43.57 17.68 -66.29
C GLY A 269 -42.23 18.05 -66.96
N ASP A 270 -41.97 19.35 -67.16
CA ASP A 270 -40.79 19.91 -67.85
C ASP A 270 -39.74 20.50 -66.88
N ALA A 271 -39.90 20.32 -65.56
CA ALA A 271 -38.91 20.79 -64.59
C ALA A 271 -37.48 20.28 -64.92
N PRO A 272 -36.47 21.17 -64.97
CA PRO A 272 -35.21 20.89 -65.64
C PRO A 272 -34.35 19.86 -64.90
N ARG A 273 -34.05 18.75 -65.58
CA ARG A 273 -32.76 18.06 -65.41
C ARG A 273 -31.74 18.78 -66.30
N ALA A 274 -30.74 19.46 -65.74
CA ALA A 274 -29.60 19.98 -66.51
C ALA A 274 -28.44 18.95 -66.54
N PRO A 275 -27.53 18.94 -67.53
CA PRO A 275 -27.66 19.28 -68.96
C PRO A 275 -27.08 18.19 -69.92
N GLY A 276 -27.55 18.14 -71.17
CA GLY A 276 -26.93 17.33 -72.25
C GLY A 276 -27.78 17.13 -73.51
N THR A 277 -27.65 18.01 -74.51
CA THR A 277 -28.28 18.03 -75.86
C THR A 277 -27.82 16.89 -76.80
N PRO A 278 -28.32 16.72 -78.06
CA PRO A 278 -29.54 17.18 -78.75
C PRO A 278 -30.31 16.06 -79.49
N SER A 279 -31.52 16.36 -79.98
CA SER A 279 -32.26 15.51 -80.93
C SER A 279 -32.43 16.23 -82.28
N ARG A 280 -32.21 15.52 -83.40
CA ARG A 280 -32.92 15.78 -84.68
C ARG A 280 -32.91 14.57 -85.62
N ARG A 281 -34.12 14.20 -86.02
CA ARG A 281 -34.53 13.06 -86.86
C ARG A 281 -34.12 13.23 -88.32
N GLY A 282 -33.53 12.17 -88.91
CA GLY A 282 -33.49 11.93 -90.36
C GLY A 282 -34.49 10.83 -90.76
N ARG A 283 -35.47 11.17 -91.61
CA ARG A 283 -36.45 10.24 -92.20
C ARG A 283 -35.93 9.69 -93.53
N LEU A 284 -35.38 8.47 -93.55
CA LEU A 284 -35.27 7.65 -94.77
C LEU A 284 -35.14 6.14 -94.50
N ALA A 285 -35.34 5.69 -93.25
CA ALA A 285 -35.45 4.28 -92.86
C ALA A 285 -36.92 3.85 -92.67
N LYS A 286 -37.87 4.46 -93.41
CA LYS A 286 -39.28 4.51 -93.02
C LYS A 286 -40.07 3.23 -93.29
N ASP A 287 -39.65 2.37 -94.20
CA ASP A 287 -40.46 1.18 -94.55
C ASP A 287 -40.10 -0.06 -93.73
N LYS A 288 -38.82 -0.38 -93.50
CA LYS A 288 -38.45 -1.47 -92.57
C LYS A 288 -38.67 -1.12 -91.10
N ARG A 289 -38.48 0.16 -90.71
CA ARG A 289 -38.81 0.59 -89.34
C ARG A 289 -40.31 0.62 -89.08
N ARG A 290 -41.14 0.90 -90.09
CA ARG A 290 -42.61 0.81 -89.96
C ARG A 290 -43.06 -0.62 -89.67
N GLU A 291 -42.59 -1.61 -90.45
CA GLU A 291 -42.90 -3.02 -90.21
C GLU A 291 -42.47 -3.46 -88.80
N SER A 292 -41.25 -3.10 -88.37
CA SER A 292 -40.77 -3.43 -87.03
C SER A 292 -41.49 -2.66 -85.91
N GLN A 293 -42.02 -1.46 -86.19
CA GLN A 293 -42.84 -0.67 -85.25
C GLN A 293 -44.26 -1.22 -85.15
N GLU A 294 -44.88 -1.66 -86.24
CA GLU A 294 -46.21 -2.26 -86.25
C GLU A 294 -46.23 -3.61 -85.51
N VAL A 295 -45.20 -4.44 -85.68
CA VAL A 295 -45.02 -5.70 -84.94
C VAL A 295 -44.82 -5.45 -83.43
N ALA A 296 -44.14 -4.36 -83.04
CA ALA A 296 -43.94 -3.99 -81.65
C ALA A 296 -45.15 -3.28 -81.00
N LEU A 297 -45.96 -2.56 -81.79
CA LEU A 297 -47.19 -1.87 -81.35
C LEU A 297 -48.36 -2.84 -81.13
N ALA A 298 -48.44 -3.93 -81.89
CA ALA A 298 -49.49 -4.94 -81.76
C ALA A 298 -49.49 -5.67 -80.38
N GLY A 299 -48.38 -5.60 -79.62
CA GLY A 299 -48.23 -6.24 -78.31
C GLY A 299 -48.28 -5.30 -77.09
N LEU A 300 -48.58 -4.00 -77.26
CA LEU A 300 -48.49 -3.01 -76.17
C LEU A 300 -49.85 -2.78 -75.47
N THR A 301 -50.06 -3.50 -74.36
CA THR A 301 -50.89 -3.03 -73.23
C THR A 301 -49.98 -2.75 -72.02
N ILE A 302 -50.39 -1.83 -71.14
CA ILE A 302 -49.61 -1.43 -69.94
C ILE A 302 -49.27 -2.63 -69.05
N GLU A 303 -50.08 -3.71 -69.11
CA GLU A 303 -49.71 -5.08 -68.71
C GLU A 303 -50.21 -6.08 -69.77
N PRO A 304 -49.34 -6.88 -70.42
CA PRO A 304 -49.79 -7.89 -71.38
C PRO A 304 -50.39 -9.10 -70.65
N LYS A 305 -51.59 -9.51 -71.06
CA LYS A 305 -52.25 -10.75 -70.56
C LYS A 305 -51.48 -12.02 -70.89
N ASP A 306 -50.67 -11.99 -71.96
CA ASP A 306 -49.80 -13.09 -72.39
C ASP A 306 -48.37 -12.55 -72.62
N PRO A 307 -47.47 -12.68 -71.63
CA PRO A 307 -46.11 -12.17 -71.71
C PRO A 307 -45.22 -12.96 -72.69
N GLU A 308 -45.51 -14.23 -72.96
CA GLU A 308 -44.72 -15.06 -73.89
C GLU A 308 -45.00 -14.69 -75.36
N ALA A 309 -46.25 -14.36 -75.68
CA ALA A 309 -46.60 -13.82 -77.00
C ALA A 309 -45.92 -12.46 -77.24
N ALA A 310 -45.92 -11.56 -76.25
CA ALA A 310 -45.26 -10.26 -76.35
C ALA A 310 -43.74 -10.39 -76.52
N LEU A 311 -43.09 -11.32 -75.80
CA LEU A 311 -41.67 -11.62 -75.95
C LEU A 311 -41.33 -12.17 -77.35
N ARG A 312 -42.17 -13.05 -77.92
CA ARG A 312 -41.98 -13.57 -79.30
C ARG A 312 -42.08 -12.48 -80.35
N GLN A 313 -43.06 -11.58 -80.24
CA GLN A 313 -43.23 -10.44 -81.16
C GLN A 313 -42.08 -9.44 -81.05
N CYS A 314 -41.60 -9.15 -79.83
CA CYS A 314 -40.43 -8.31 -79.65
C CYS A 314 -39.16 -8.93 -80.25
N ARG A 315 -38.94 -10.25 -80.07
CA ARG A 315 -37.81 -10.96 -80.69
C ARG A 315 -37.90 -10.96 -82.23
N GLN A 316 -39.10 -11.10 -82.81
CA GLN A 316 -39.31 -10.97 -84.26
C GLN A 316 -39.02 -9.54 -84.76
N ALA A 317 -39.45 -8.51 -84.03
CA ALA A 317 -39.14 -7.12 -84.37
C ALA A 317 -37.63 -6.82 -84.30
N LEU A 318 -36.91 -7.39 -83.33
CA LEU A 318 -35.45 -7.26 -83.21
C LEU A 318 -34.67 -8.09 -84.24
N ALA A 319 -35.26 -9.15 -84.78
CA ALA A 319 -34.68 -9.88 -85.91
C ALA A 319 -34.71 -9.06 -87.21
N ILE A 320 -35.69 -8.14 -87.35
CA ILE A 320 -35.87 -7.26 -88.50
C ILE A 320 -35.03 -5.97 -88.36
N ASP A 321 -35.09 -5.32 -87.19
CA ASP A 321 -34.28 -4.15 -86.84
C ASP A 321 -33.70 -4.35 -85.42
N LYS A 322 -32.41 -4.67 -85.36
CA LYS A 322 -31.68 -4.97 -84.11
C LYS A 322 -31.65 -3.79 -83.12
N ASP A 323 -31.84 -2.56 -83.59
CA ASP A 323 -31.84 -1.34 -82.77
C ASP A 323 -33.26 -0.75 -82.63
N ASN A 324 -34.32 -1.56 -82.82
CA ASN A 324 -35.70 -1.11 -82.61
C ASN A 324 -35.94 -0.74 -81.14
N ALA A 325 -36.00 0.57 -80.87
CA ALA A 325 -36.19 1.15 -79.55
C ALA A 325 -37.42 0.62 -78.81
N THR A 326 -38.54 0.46 -79.50
CA THR A 326 -39.81 0.03 -78.89
C THR A 326 -39.75 -1.43 -78.47
N ALA A 327 -39.16 -2.29 -79.31
CA ALA A 327 -38.98 -3.71 -79.00
C ALA A 327 -37.94 -3.93 -77.89
N LEU A 328 -36.79 -3.23 -77.93
CA LEU A 328 -35.75 -3.29 -76.88
C LEU A 328 -36.28 -2.83 -75.51
N LEU A 329 -36.99 -1.70 -75.46
CA LEU A 329 -37.58 -1.18 -74.22
C LEU A 329 -38.72 -2.07 -73.69
N CYS A 330 -39.51 -2.67 -74.58
CA CYS A 330 -40.54 -3.64 -74.20
C CYS A 330 -39.91 -4.92 -73.61
N MET A 331 -38.86 -5.45 -74.24
CA MET A 331 -38.08 -6.57 -73.72
C MET A 331 -37.47 -6.26 -72.34
N TYR A 332 -36.90 -5.05 -72.17
CA TYR A 332 -36.39 -4.61 -70.87
C TYR A 332 -37.48 -4.50 -69.79
N ARG A 333 -38.71 -4.10 -70.13
CA ARG A 333 -39.85 -4.09 -69.19
C ARG A 333 -40.29 -5.50 -68.81
N LEU A 334 -40.26 -6.44 -69.76
CA LEU A 334 -40.63 -7.85 -69.54
C LEU A 334 -39.51 -8.70 -68.93
N ARG A 335 -38.35 -8.12 -68.64
CA ARG A 335 -37.19 -8.81 -68.04
C ARG A 335 -37.48 -9.57 -66.75
N ARG A 336 -38.53 -9.19 -66.00
CA ARG A 336 -38.96 -9.90 -64.78
C ARG A 336 -39.32 -11.37 -65.01
N PHE A 337 -39.56 -11.75 -66.27
CA PHE A 337 -39.86 -13.12 -66.70
C PHE A 337 -38.64 -13.86 -67.24
N TRP A 338 -37.45 -13.24 -67.26
CA TRP A 338 -36.21 -13.90 -67.67
C TRP A 338 -35.62 -14.66 -66.48
N SER A 339 -35.06 -15.84 -66.74
CA SER A 339 -34.17 -16.51 -65.79
C SER A 339 -32.84 -15.77 -65.71
N ASP A 340 -32.13 -15.91 -64.59
CA ASP A 340 -30.83 -15.25 -64.39
C ASP A 340 -29.74 -15.70 -65.42
N ASP A 341 -29.95 -16.84 -66.10
CA ASP A 341 -29.07 -17.41 -67.13
C ASP A 341 -29.57 -17.19 -68.57
N GLU A 342 -30.52 -16.27 -68.81
CA GLU A 342 -31.05 -16.00 -70.16
C GLU A 342 -29.89 -15.60 -71.13
N PRO A 343 -29.55 -16.43 -72.15
CA PRO A 343 -28.32 -16.26 -72.93
C PRO A 343 -28.27 -14.95 -73.73
N SER A 344 -29.44 -14.42 -74.09
CA SER A 344 -29.57 -13.20 -74.88
C SER A 344 -29.74 -11.93 -74.02
N ALA A 345 -29.81 -12.04 -72.69
CA ALA A 345 -30.10 -10.91 -71.81
C ALA A 345 -29.04 -9.80 -71.91
N LEU A 346 -27.75 -10.16 -71.92
CA LEU A 346 -26.66 -9.16 -72.05
C LEU A 346 -26.64 -8.49 -73.42
N GLU A 347 -26.97 -9.20 -74.50
CA GLU A 347 -27.08 -8.62 -75.84
C GLU A 347 -28.25 -7.64 -75.95
N ILE A 348 -29.40 -8.00 -75.39
CA ILE A 348 -30.59 -7.14 -75.36
C ILE A 348 -30.33 -5.91 -74.50
N LEU A 349 -29.76 -6.08 -73.30
CA LEU A 349 -29.41 -4.97 -72.42
C LEU A 349 -28.36 -4.05 -73.05
N ALA A 350 -27.37 -4.59 -73.79
CA ALA A 350 -26.43 -3.78 -74.56
C ALA A 350 -27.14 -2.97 -75.66
N GLY A 351 -28.13 -3.57 -76.35
CA GLY A 351 -29.00 -2.84 -77.29
C GLY A 351 -29.79 -1.73 -76.60
N VAL A 352 -30.37 -2.00 -75.43
CA VAL A 352 -31.12 -1.00 -74.64
C VAL A 352 -30.19 0.14 -74.21
N ARG A 353 -28.96 -0.14 -73.76
CA ARG A 353 -27.94 0.87 -73.43
C ARG A 353 -27.61 1.78 -74.62
N ARG A 354 -27.49 1.21 -75.83
CA ARG A 354 -27.24 2.01 -77.05
C ARG A 354 -28.37 2.95 -77.40
N VAL A 355 -29.61 2.53 -77.17
CA VAL A 355 -30.81 3.28 -77.63
C VAL A 355 -31.35 4.24 -76.57
N ALA A 356 -31.31 3.86 -75.29
CA ALA A 356 -31.87 4.62 -74.18
C ALA A 356 -30.81 5.33 -73.32
N GLY A 357 -29.51 5.08 -73.57
CA GLY A 357 -28.42 5.53 -72.72
C GLY A 357 -28.28 4.69 -71.44
N ASP A 358 -27.22 4.94 -70.70
CA ASP A 358 -27.01 4.30 -69.41
C ASP A 358 -27.84 4.97 -68.32
N SER A 359 -28.54 4.17 -67.52
CA SER A 359 -29.25 4.60 -66.31
C SER A 359 -28.88 3.70 -65.12
N PRO A 360 -29.00 4.18 -63.87
CA PRO A 360 -28.65 3.37 -62.70
C PRO A 360 -29.43 2.05 -62.62
N GLN A 361 -30.71 2.04 -62.99
CA GLN A 361 -31.55 0.84 -63.03
C GLN A 361 -31.11 -0.11 -64.14
N LEU A 362 -30.77 0.40 -65.32
CA LEU A 362 -30.32 -0.42 -66.44
C LEU A 362 -28.95 -1.06 -66.15
N LEU A 363 -28.00 -0.28 -65.63
CA LEU A 363 -26.68 -0.79 -65.24
C LEU A 363 -26.78 -1.76 -64.06
N GLY A 364 -27.71 -1.57 -63.12
CA GLY A 364 -27.98 -2.54 -62.06
C GLY A 364 -28.44 -3.91 -62.57
N GLU A 365 -29.23 -3.93 -63.65
CA GLU A 365 -29.67 -5.17 -64.32
C GLU A 365 -28.51 -5.80 -65.10
N VAL A 366 -27.74 -5.01 -65.86
CA VAL A 366 -26.55 -5.48 -66.58
C VAL A 366 -25.55 -6.11 -65.60
N PHE A 367 -25.34 -5.49 -64.43
CA PHE A 367 -24.49 -6.02 -63.37
C PHE A 367 -24.96 -7.40 -62.89
N ARG A 368 -26.27 -7.58 -62.66
CA ARG A 368 -26.84 -8.85 -62.19
C ARG A 368 -26.57 -9.98 -63.19
N TYR A 369 -26.88 -9.76 -64.46
CA TYR A 369 -26.67 -10.76 -65.51
C TYR A 369 -25.19 -10.98 -65.83
N ALA A 370 -24.36 -9.93 -65.85
CA ALA A 370 -22.93 -10.05 -66.09
C ALA A 370 -22.24 -10.88 -65.00
N ARG A 371 -22.70 -10.73 -63.74
CA ARG A 371 -22.23 -11.53 -62.61
C ARG A 371 -22.71 -12.98 -62.70
N ALA A 372 -23.96 -13.23 -63.07
CA ALA A 372 -24.51 -14.59 -63.22
C ALA A 372 -23.74 -15.41 -64.27
N VAL A 373 -23.38 -14.77 -65.39
CA VAL A 373 -22.63 -15.39 -66.50
C VAL A 373 -21.10 -15.39 -66.25
N GLY A 374 -20.62 -14.78 -65.16
CA GLY A 374 -19.19 -14.74 -64.81
C GLY A 374 -18.33 -13.81 -65.69
N HIS A 375 -18.93 -12.81 -66.35
CA HIS A 375 -18.23 -11.89 -67.23
C HIS A 375 -17.54 -10.76 -66.44
N THR A 376 -16.33 -11.02 -65.94
CA THR A 376 -15.59 -10.13 -65.02
C THR A 376 -15.32 -8.73 -65.56
N GLY A 377 -14.86 -8.59 -66.82
CA GLY A 377 -14.56 -7.29 -67.42
C GLY A 377 -15.78 -6.36 -67.51
N LEU A 378 -16.90 -6.89 -68.01
CA LEU A 378 -18.17 -6.15 -68.08
C LEU A 378 -18.72 -5.82 -66.68
N THR A 379 -18.49 -6.69 -65.69
CA THR A 379 -18.93 -6.46 -64.30
C THR A 379 -18.22 -5.26 -63.69
N GLU A 380 -16.90 -5.13 -63.90
CA GLU A 380 -16.11 -3.97 -63.47
C GLU A 380 -16.54 -2.68 -64.18
N ASP A 381 -16.66 -2.72 -65.52
CA ASP A 381 -17.07 -1.58 -66.33
C ASP A 381 -18.43 -1.03 -65.90
N VAL A 382 -19.36 -1.92 -65.54
CA VAL A 382 -20.72 -1.56 -65.13
C VAL A 382 -20.75 -1.00 -63.71
N ILE A 383 -19.94 -1.52 -62.78
CA ILE A 383 -19.79 -0.94 -61.44
C ILE A 383 -19.26 0.50 -61.54
N GLU A 384 -18.19 0.71 -62.33
CA GLU A 384 -17.59 2.04 -62.54
C GLU A 384 -18.54 2.99 -63.27
N GLY A 385 -19.23 2.51 -64.31
CA GLY A 385 -20.24 3.29 -65.03
C GLY A 385 -21.41 3.68 -64.14
N ARG A 386 -21.87 2.79 -63.26
CA ARG A 386 -22.97 3.05 -62.33
C ARG A 386 -22.58 4.10 -61.28
N PHE A 387 -21.35 4.01 -60.74
CA PHE A 387 -20.85 5.03 -59.82
C PHE A 387 -20.69 6.39 -60.52
N ARG A 388 -20.15 6.44 -61.74
CA ARG A 388 -20.02 7.70 -62.51
C ARG A 388 -21.36 8.41 -62.74
N ILE A 389 -22.42 7.66 -63.01
CA ILE A 389 -23.76 8.22 -63.26
C ILE A 389 -24.45 8.62 -61.95
N SER A 390 -24.16 7.94 -60.85
CA SER A 390 -24.78 8.18 -59.55
C SER A 390 -23.76 8.08 -58.41
N PRO A 391 -22.84 9.07 -58.28
CA PRO A 391 -21.74 9.01 -57.33
C PRO A 391 -22.19 9.08 -55.86
N LEU A 392 -23.42 9.54 -55.61
CA LEU A 392 -24.02 9.59 -54.28
C LEU A 392 -24.81 8.30 -53.91
N ASP A 393 -24.91 7.31 -54.82
CA ASP A 393 -25.56 6.02 -54.53
C ASP A 393 -24.65 5.16 -53.65
N VAL A 394 -25.01 5.02 -52.37
CA VAL A 394 -24.33 4.16 -51.38
C VAL A 394 -24.18 2.73 -51.90
N GLY A 395 -25.18 2.21 -52.61
CA GLY A 395 -25.12 0.86 -53.18
C GLY A 395 -24.07 0.73 -54.28
N ALA A 396 -23.94 1.72 -55.17
CA ALA A 396 -22.92 1.74 -56.21
C ALA A 396 -21.51 1.90 -55.61
N ALA A 397 -21.35 2.83 -54.67
CA ALA A 397 -20.07 3.07 -53.97
C ALA A 397 -19.60 1.84 -53.20
N LEU A 398 -20.50 1.16 -52.49
CA LEU A 398 -20.18 -0.06 -51.74
C LEU A 398 -19.75 -1.22 -52.67
N GLN A 399 -20.42 -1.40 -53.80
CA GLN A 399 -20.03 -2.44 -54.76
C GLN A 399 -18.67 -2.14 -55.40
N ARG A 400 -18.41 -0.87 -55.70
CA ARG A 400 -17.10 -0.41 -56.17
C ARG A 400 -16.02 -0.65 -55.13
N LEU A 401 -16.25 -0.28 -53.87
CA LEU A 401 -15.33 -0.54 -52.77
C LEU A 401 -15.03 -2.03 -52.61
N ARG A 402 -16.06 -2.89 -52.58
CA ARG A 402 -15.89 -4.36 -52.45
C ARG A 402 -15.13 -4.98 -53.61
N LEU A 403 -15.36 -4.51 -54.84
CA LEU A 403 -14.59 -4.94 -56.00
C LEU A 403 -13.10 -4.57 -55.83
N ARG A 404 -12.81 -3.34 -55.39
CA ARG A 404 -11.43 -2.87 -55.20
C ARG A 404 -10.70 -3.54 -54.04
N ILE A 405 -11.40 -3.97 -52.99
CA ILE A 405 -10.82 -4.77 -51.88
C ILE A 405 -10.20 -6.07 -52.42
N GLN A 406 -10.85 -6.71 -53.40
CA GLN A 406 -10.36 -7.95 -54.02
C GLN A 406 -9.24 -7.70 -55.05
N GLY A 407 -9.01 -6.44 -55.43
CA GLY A 407 -7.97 -6.03 -56.37
C GLY A 407 -6.56 -6.01 -55.78
N ALA A 408 -5.59 -5.74 -56.65
CA ALA A 408 -4.17 -5.60 -56.28
C ALA A 408 -3.68 -4.14 -56.31
N ASP A 409 -4.47 -3.20 -56.82
CA ASP A 409 -4.08 -1.80 -56.94
C ASP A 409 -4.51 -0.99 -55.71
N PRO A 410 -3.56 -0.53 -54.86
CA PRO A 410 -3.89 0.24 -53.68
C PRO A 410 -4.44 1.64 -53.99
N THR A 411 -4.09 2.24 -55.13
CA THR A 411 -4.53 3.61 -55.45
C THR A 411 -6.02 3.64 -55.78
N LEU A 412 -6.48 2.70 -56.60
CA LEU A 412 -7.90 2.55 -56.94
C LEU A 412 -8.75 2.15 -55.72
N LEU A 413 -8.19 1.38 -54.78
CA LEU A 413 -8.86 1.06 -53.52
C LEU A 413 -8.95 2.28 -52.60
N ALA A 414 -7.90 3.11 -52.52
CA ALA A 414 -7.89 4.34 -51.73
C ALA A 414 -8.88 5.36 -52.28
N GLU A 415 -8.94 5.55 -53.60
CA GLU A 415 -9.92 6.40 -54.27
C GLU A 415 -11.35 5.92 -54.01
N ALA A 416 -11.63 4.63 -54.21
CA ALA A 416 -12.95 4.07 -53.95
C ALA A 416 -13.38 4.19 -52.48
N LEU A 417 -12.44 4.07 -51.54
CA LEU A 417 -12.70 4.29 -50.12
C LEU A 417 -12.96 5.76 -49.81
N SER A 418 -12.16 6.68 -50.36
CA SER A 418 -12.37 8.13 -50.21
C SER A 418 -13.74 8.54 -50.73
N ASP A 419 -14.07 8.12 -51.95
CA ASP A 419 -15.34 8.41 -52.60
C ASP A 419 -16.53 7.88 -51.79
N ALA A 420 -16.40 6.69 -51.21
CA ALA A 420 -17.43 6.12 -50.33
C ALA A 420 -17.61 6.93 -49.03
N LEU A 421 -16.51 7.40 -48.43
CA LEU A 421 -16.54 8.21 -47.20
C LEU A 421 -17.08 9.64 -47.41
N ASP A 422 -17.05 10.15 -48.64
CA ASP A 422 -17.60 11.46 -49.01
C ASP A 422 -19.13 11.44 -49.15
N ILE A 423 -19.76 10.25 -49.18
CA ILE A 423 -21.21 10.11 -49.19
C ILE A 423 -21.76 10.19 -47.76
N ASP A 424 -22.54 11.22 -47.45
CA ASP A 424 -23.04 11.48 -46.09
C ASP A 424 -23.85 10.34 -45.46
N ARG A 425 -24.52 9.52 -46.28
CA ARG A 425 -25.34 8.37 -45.82
C ARG A 425 -24.59 7.04 -45.78
N PHE A 426 -23.29 7.01 -46.06
CA PHE A 426 -22.52 5.77 -46.05
C PHE A 426 -22.40 5.18 -44.63
N ASP A 427 -22.74 3.90 -44.45
CA ASP A 427 -22.81 3.23 -43.14
C ASP A 427 -22.19 1.81 -43.13
N HIS A 428 -21.17 1.58 -43.95
CA HIS A 428 -20.60 0.24 -44.11
C HIS A 428 -19.26 0.09 -43.40
N THR A 429 -19.29 0.03 -42.07
CA THR A 429 -18.10 -0.03 -41.20
C THR A 429 -17.22 -1.26 -41.44
N ALA A 430 -17.83 -2.43 -41.63
CA ALA A 430 -17.09 -3.68 -41.90
C ALA A 430 -16.28 -3.60 -43.21
N SER A 431 -16.90 -3.16 -44.30
CA SER A 431 -16.21 -3.00 -45.60
C SER A 431 -15.18 -1.87 -45.57
N THR A 432 -15.40 -0.84 -44.76
CA THR A 432 -14.41 0.24 -44.53
C THR A 432 -13.17 -0.29 -43.82
N LEU A 433 -13.36 -1.07 -42.74
CA LEU A 433 -12.25 -1.66 -41.99
C LEU A 433 -11.46 -2.67 -42.84
N GLU A 434 -12.17 -3.51 -43.61
CA GLU A 434 -11.56 -4.46 -44.55
C GLU A 434 -10.73 -3.73 -45.62
N ALA A 435 -11.25 -2.64 -46.19
CA ALA A 435 -10.52 -1.81 -47.14
C ALA A 435 -9.27 -1.17 -46.52
N LEU A 436 -9.35 -0.63 -45.31
CA LEU A 436 -8.21 -0.05 -44.61
C LEU A 436 -7.12 -1.08 -44.28
N GLN A 437 -7.52 -2.28 -43.83
CA GLN A 437 -6.61 -3.40 -43.60
C GLN A 437 -5.92 -3.83 -44.90
N ARG A 438 -6.69 -3.96 -45.99
CA ARG A 438 -6.18 -4.35 -47.29
C ARG A 438 -5.23 -3.32 -47.90
N LEU A 439 -5.53 -2.02 -47.75
CA LEU A 439 -4.63 -0.94 -48.17
C LEU A 439 -3.26 -1.06 -47.49
N LEU A 440 -3.25 -1.36 -46.18
CA LEU A 440 -2.02 -1.54 -45.43
C LEU A 440 -1.24 -2.78 -45.88
N GLU A 441 -1.93 -3.90 -46.15
CA GLU A 441 -1.33 -5.12 -46.71
C GLU A 441 -0.67 -4.86 -48.07
N LEU A 442 -1.29 -4.03 -48.91
CA LEU A 442 -0.76 -3.60 -50.21
C LEU A 442 0.32 -2.52 -50.09
N GLY A 443 0.73 -2.15 -48.86
CA GLY A 443 1.81 -1.20 -48.60
C GLY A 443 1.40 0.28 -48.66
N HIS A 444 0.11 0.59 -48.81
CA HIS A 444 -0.42 1.95 -48.83
C HIS A 444 -0.60 2.49 -47.41
N LYS A 445 0.39 3.22 -46.92
CA LYS A 445 0.48 3.72 -45.53
C LYS A 445 -0.22 5.08 -45.31
N ASP A 446 -1.31 5.33 -46.03
CA ASP A 446 -2.08 6.55 -45.86
C ASP A 446 -3.01 6.45 -44.65
N ILE A 447 -2.56 7.04 -43.55
CA ILE A 447 -3.30 7.07 -42.28
C ILE A 447 -4.44 8.11 -42.32
N ASP A 448 -4.36 9.13 -43.19
CA ASP A 448 -5.32 10.22 -43.20
C ASP A 448 -6.70 9.73 -43.69
N LEU A 449 -6.72 8.74 -44.59
CA LEU A 449 -7.95 8.01 -44.93
C LEU A 449 -8.54 7.24 -43.74
N GLY A 450 -7.69 6.63 -42.91
CA GLY A 450 -8.11 6.00 -41.66
C GLY A 450 -8.70 7.01 -40.67
N LEU A 451 -8.09 8.19 -40.53
CA LEU A 451 -8.62 9.27 -39.70
C LEU A 451 -9.97 9.78 -40.22
N ARG A 452 -10.12 9.98 -41.54
CA ARG A 452 -11.41 10.32 -42.16
C ARG A 452 -12.48 9.26 -41.89
N ALA A 453 -12.11 7.97 -41.93
CA ALA A 453 -13.02 6.88 -41.56
C ALA A 453 -13.42 6.95 -40.07
N VAL A 454 -12.50 7.27 -39.17
CA VAL A 454 -12.80 7.50 -37.74
C VAL A 454 -13.74 8.70 -37.55
N GLU A 455 -13.50 9.81 -38.26
CA GLU A 455 -14.33 11.01 -38.20
C GLU A 455 -15.77 10.75 -38.65
N ARG A 456 -15.95 9.96 -39.72
CA ARG A 456 -17.24 9.64 -40.34
C ARG A 456 -17.99 8.49 -39.66
N LEU A 457 -17.30 7.40 -39.32
CA LEU A 457 -17.89 6.13 -38.90
C LEU A 457 -17.53 5.69 -37.48
N GLY A 458 -16.58 6.37 -36.82
CA GLY A 458 -16.04 5.94 -35.52
C GLY A 458 -17.06 5.93 -34.37
N SER A 459 -18.17 6.67 -34.45
CA SER A 459 -19.26 6.60 -33.46
C SER A 459 -20.16 5.36 -33.63
N ARG A 460 -20.08 4.68 -34.77
CA ARG A 460 -20.91 3.51 -35.08
C ARG A 460 -20.18 2.19 -34.82
N ASP A 461 -18.87 2.16 -35.08
CA ASP A 461 -18.06 0.96 -34.88
C ASP A 461 -16.67 1.31 -34.34
N PHE A 462 -16.47 1.00 -33.05
CA PHE A 462 -15.25 1.32 -32.33
C PHE A 462 -14.01 0.59 -32.87
N ARG A 463 -14.18 -0.53 -33.58
CA ARG A 463 -13.07 -1.31 -34.15
C ARG A 463 -12.26 -0.51 -35.16
N ILE A 464 -12.88 0.44 -35.85
CA ILE A 464 -12.17 1.36 -36.76
C ILE A 464 -11.24 2.27 -35.95
N VAL A 465 -11.71 2.78 -34.82
CA VAL A 465 -10.96 3.66 -33.92
C VAL A 465 -9.76 2.90 -33.33
N GLU A 466 -9.99 1.72 -32.76
CA GLU A 466 -8.92 0.86 -32.21
C GLU A 466 -7.87 0.50 -33.26
N TRP A 467 -8.32 0.13 -34.46
CA TRP A 467 -7.41 -0.22 -35.54
C TRP A 467 -6.54 0.98 -35.94
N VAL A 468 -7.12 2.17 -36.18
CA VAL A 468 -6.34 3.37 -36.54
C VAL A 468 -5.39 3.80 -35.42
N ILE A 469 -5.79 3.70 -34.15
CA ILE A 469 -4.92 3.95 -32.99
C ILE A 469 -3.71 2.99 -33.00
N SER A 470 -3.95 1.69 -33.19
CA SER A 470 -2.87 0.70 -33.24
C SER A 470 -1.91 0.92 -34.42
N GLN A 471 -2.42 1.33 -35.59
CA GLN A 471 -1.59 1.58 -36.77
C GLN A 471 -0.77 2.87 -36.65
N THR A 472 -1.34 3.93 -36.08
CA THR A 472 -0.59 5.18 -35.81
C THR A 472 0.56 4.96 -34.83
N GLU A 473 0.44 4.01 -33.90
CA GLU A 473 1.53 3.56 -33.02
C GLU A 473 2.63 2.85 -33.80
N ARG A 474 2.27 1.80 -34.54
CA ARG A 474 3.21 0.96 -35.29
C ARG A 474 3.99 1.75 -36.33
N LEU A 475 3.36 2.78 -36.91
CA LEU A 475 3.96 3.65 -37.91
C LEU A 475 4.66 4.87 -37.31
N ALA A 476 4.74 4.98 -35.97
CA ALA A 476 5.36 6.06 -35.23
C ALA A 476 4.86 7.46 -35.67
N ARG A 477 3.54 7.63 -35.72
CA ARG A 477 2.85 8.85 -36.17
C ARG A 477 2.17 9.56 -35.00
N PRO A 478 2.90 10.33 -34.18
CA PRO A 478 2.40 10.81 -32.88
C PRO A 478 1.26 11.83 -32.98
N THR A 479 1.27 12.70 -33.98
CA THR A 479 0.21 13.72 -34.19
C THR A 479 -1.10 13.10 -34.65
N GLN A 480 -1.02 12.16 -35.59
CA GLN A 480 -2.19 11.43 -36.11
C GLN A 480 -2.78 10.49 -35.04
N ARG A 481 -1.94 9.89 -34.18
CA ARG A 481 -2.41 9.13 -33.01
C ARG A 481 -3.25 9.97 -32.05
N VAL A 482 -2.79 11.19 -31.73
CA VAL A 482 -3.56 12.13 -30.90
C VAL A 482 -4.91 12.44 -31.57
N ARG A 483 -4.95 12.73 -32.88
CA ARG A 483 -6.22 12.97 -33.59
C ARG A 483 -7.16 11.77 -33.52
N ALA A 484 -6.66 10.55 -33.76
CA ALA A 484 -7.47 9.33 -33.66
C ALA A 484 -8.06 9.14 -32.26
N LEU A 485 -7.23 9.33 -31.22
CA LEU A 485 -7.65 9.24 -29.82
C LEU A 485 -8.69 10.32 -29.46
N GLU A 486 -8.47 11.58 -29.83
CA GLU A 486 -9.41 12.68 -29.57
C GLU A 486 -10.76 12.48 -30.26
N HIS A 487 -10.77 11.99 -31.50
CA HIS A 487 -12.03 11.66 -32.19
C HIS A 487 -12.76 10.48 -31.56
N GLY A 488 -12.02 9.48 -31.09
CA GLY A 488 -12.57 8.37 -30.31
C GLY A 488 -13.18 8.83 -28.99
N ILE A 489 -12.47 9.68 -28.23
CA ILE A 489 -12.90 10.24 -26.95
C ILE A 489 -14.21 11.04 -27.11
N ALA A 490 -14.31 11.89 -28.12
CA ALA A 490 -15.48 12.75 -28.35
C ALA A 490 -16.78 11.97 -28.68
N ARG A 491 -16.66 10.71 -29.08
CA ARG A 491 -17.77 9.86 -29.54
C ARG A 491 -18.02 8.64 -28.65
N SER A 492 -17.23 8.48 -27.59
CA SER A 492 -17.33 7.36 -26.65
C SER A 492 -18.24 7.68 -25.47
N GLU A 493 -18.89 6.67 -24.92
CA GLU A 493 -19.59 6.78 -23.63
C GLU A 493 -18.59 7.09 -22.50
N PRO A 494 -19.02 7.70 -21.37
CA PRO A 494 -18.14 8.13 -20.29
C PRO A 494 -17.13 7.08 -19.79
N ALA A 495 -17.55 5.80 -19.69
CA ALA A 495 -16.66 4.72 -19.25
C ALA A 495 -15.55 4.41 -20.28
N ALA A 496 -15.89 4.36 -21.57
CA ALA A 496 -14.91 4.18 -22.65
C ALA A 496 -14.04 5.42 -22.86
N GLN A 497 -14.58 6.62 -22.58
CA GLN A 497 -13.88 7.89 -22.64
C GLN A 497 -12.70 7.93 -21.66
N ALA A 498 -12.88 7.45 -20.43
CA ALA A 498 -11.81 7.39 -19.42
C ALA A 498 -10.64 6.49 -19.87
N ASN A 499 -10.94 5.32 -20.45
CA ASN A 499 -9.92 4.40 -20.96
C ASN A 499 -9.11 5.01 -22.12
N LEU A 500 -9.78 5.66 -23.08
CA LEU A 500 -9.08 6.34 -24.17
C LEU A 500 -8.25 7.54 -23.70
N LEU A 501 -8.74 8.28 -22.71
CA LEU A 501 -7.99 9.38 -22.10
C LEU A 501 -6.74 8.86 -21.35
N LEU A 502 -6.78 7.66 -20.75
CA LEU A 502 -5.58 7.03 -20.19
C LEU A 502 -4.55 6.71 -21.28
N VAL A 503 -4.98 6.11 -22.39
CA VAL A 503 -4.10 5.83 -23.54
C VAL A 503 -3.49 7.11 -24.11
N LEU A 504 -4.26 8.20 -24.16
CA LEU A 504 -3.77 9.51 -24.60
C LEU A 504 -2.78 10.12 -23.60
N ALA A 505 -3.05 10.01 -22.30
CA ALA A 505 -2.13 10.49 -21.26
C ALA A 505 -0.79 9.74 -21.30
N ASP A 506 -0.83 8.42 -21.46
CA ASP A 506 0.38 7.59 -21.56
C ASP A 506 1.16 7.84 -22.86
N HIS A 507 0.45 8.17 -23.95
CA HIS A 507 1.10 8.66 -25.18
C HIS A 507 1.81 10.00 -24.98
N PHE A 508 1.20 10.97 -24.29
CA PHE A 508 1.90 12.21 -23.96
C PHE A 508 3.08 12.00 -23.00
N ARG A 509 2.97 11.01 -22.10
CA ARG A 509 4.06 10.60 -21.22
C ARG A 509 5.24 10.04 -22.01
N SER A 510 5.01 9.15 -22.97
CA SER A 510 6.07 8.56 -23.80
C SER A 510 6.78 9.61 -24.66
N LEU A 511 6.07 10.67 -25.05
CA LEU A 511 6.62 11.83 -25.74
C LEU A 511 7.31 12.85 -24.82
N GLY A 512 7.31 12.63 -23.50
CA GLY A 512 7.87 13.57 -22.51
C GLY A 512 7.07 14.87 -22.35
N GLN A 513 5.85 14.95 -22.89
CA GLN A 513 5.02 16.15 -22.87
C GLN A 513 4.19 16.25 -21.57
N ARG A 514 4.87 16.53 -20.45
CA ARG A 514 4.25 16.56 -19.10
C ARG A 514 3.01 17.47 -18.99
N ALA A 515 3.00 18.62 -19.65
CA ALA A 515 1.85 19.54 -19.60
C ALA A 515 0.62 18.99 -20.35
N ALA A 516 0.82 18.27 -21.46
CA ALA A 516 -0.26 17.64 -22.21
C ALA A 516 -0.78 16.38 -21.49
N GLU A 517 0.13 15.62 -20.87
CA GLU A 517 -0.19 14.53 -19.95
C GLU A 517 -1.09 15.04 -18.81
N ALA A 518 -0.67 16.08 -18.07
CA ALA A 518 -1.44 16.65 -16.96
C ALA A 518 -2.85 17.11 -17.38
N ARG A 519 -2.98 17.85 -18.50
CA ARG A 519 -4.30 18.27 -19.02
C ARG A 519 -5.19 17.08 -19.35
N THR A 520 -4.61 16.01 -19.90
CA THR A 520 -5.36 14.80 -20.23
C THR A 520 -5.82 14.07 -18.97
N LEU A 521 -4.97 13.98 -17.94
CA LEU A 521 -5.33 13.39 -16.65
C LEU A 521 -6.43 14.20 -15.94
N ILE A 522 -6.44 15.54 -16.04
CA ILE A 522 -7.54 16.37 -15.52
C ILE A 522 -8.85 16.07 -16.26
N ARG A 523 -8.81 15.85 -17.58
CA ARG A 523 -9.99 15.43 -18.35
C ARG A 523 -10.52 14.07 -17.88
N ILE A 524 -9.64 13.16 -17.44
CA ILE A 524 -10.09 11.91 -16.80
C ILE A 524 -10.86 12.22 -15.52
N LEU A 525 -10.37 13.13 -14.67
CA LEU A 525 -11.06 13.52 -13.43
C LEU A 525 -12.41 14.21 -13.68
N ALA A 526 -12.59 14.90 -14.81
CA ALA A 526 -13.88 15.47 -15.18
C ALA A 526 -14.95 14.41 -15.46
N VAL A 527 -14.54 13.24 -15.97
CA VAL A 527 -15.43 12.10 -16.26
C VAL A 527 -15.54 11.15 -15.06
N ALA A 528 -14.43 10.93 -14.36
CA ALA A 528 -14.30 10.06 -13.20
C ALA A 528 -13.49 10.78 -12.09
N PRO A 529 -14.15 11.56 -11.21
CA PRO A 529 -13.50 12.43 -10.21
C PRO A 529 -12.49 11.75 -9.28
N TYR A 530 -12.66 10.45 -9.06
CA TYR A 530 -11.85 9.65 -8.13
C TYR A 530 -10.99 8.60 -8.83
N HIS A 531 -10.66 8.80 -10.12
CA HIS A 531 -9.90 7.83 -10.88
C HIS A 531 -8.46 7.65 -10.31
N PRO A 532 -8.10 6.46 -9.77
CA PRO A 532 -6.92 6.29 -8.90
C PRO A 532 -5.61 6.53 -9.64
N LEU A 533 -5.47 6.00 -10.87
CA LEU A 533 -4.26 6.20 -11.68
C LEU A 533 -4.06 7.66 -12.08
N ALA A 534 -5.16 8.38 -12.31
CA ALA A 534 -5.10 9.78 -12.75
C ALA A 534 -4.65 10.68 -11.60
N LEU A 535 -5.24 10.47 -10.42
CA LEU A 535 -4.84 11.18 -9.20
C LEU A 535 -3.41 10.86 -8.77
N ALA A 536 -3.00 9.58 -8.80
CA ALA A 536 -1.64 9.18 -8.49
C ALA A 536 -0.64 9.84 -9.43
N ARG A 537 -0.89 9.80 -10.74
CA ARG A 537 0.01 10.41 -11.72
C ARG A 537 0.07 11.93 -11.62
N LEU A 538 -1.08 12.61 -11.47
CA LEU A 538 -1.11 14.06 -11.25
C LEU A 538 -0.37 14.46 -9.98
N SER A 539 -0.45 13.68 -8.90
CA SER A 539 0.31 13.95 -7.69
C SER A 539 1.82 13.93 -7.93
N THR A 540 2.32 12.98 -8.75
CA THR A 540 3.75 12.97 -9.13
C THR A 540 4.12 14.16 -10.00
N ILE A 541 3.28 14.54 -10.96
CA ILE A 541 3.57 15.66 -11.87
C ILE A 541 3.61 16.99 -11.11
N TYR A 542 2.64 17.25 -10.23
CA TYR A 542 2.59 18.48 -9.47
C TYR A 542 3.66 18.55 -8.37
N ALA A 543 4.03 17.41 -7.76
CA ALA A 543 5.16 17.35 -6.86
C ALA A 543 6.49 17.67 -7.57
N ASP A 544 6.75 17.03 -8.72
CA ASP A 544 7.95 17.29 -9.54
C ASP A 544 8.01 18.74 -10.04
N ALA A 545 6.87 19.33 -10.38
CA ALA A 545 6.77 20.70 -10.87
C ALA A 545 6.81 21.76 -9.75
N GLY A 546 6.73 21.35 -8.48
CA GLY A 546 6.64 22.25 -7.33
C GLY A 546 5.32 23.02 -7.23
N GLU A 547 4.26 22.56 -7.90
CA GLU A 547 2.95 23.22 -7.93
C GLU A 547 2.13 22.82 -6.68
N GLY A 548 2.49 23.39 -5.52
CA GLY A 548 1.94 23.02 -4.21
C GLY A 548 0.40 23.02 -4.12
N GLU A 549 -0.27 24.08 -4.55
CA GLU A 549 -1.74 24.18 -4.44
C GLU A 549 -2.47 23.12 -5.28
N ARG A 550 -1.96 22.85 -6.49
CA ARG A 550 -2.52 21.82 -7.37
C ARG A 550 -2.24 20.41 -6.83
N LEU A 551 -1.08 20.20 -6.22
CA LEU A 551 -0.78 18.96 -5.52
C LEU A 551 -1.75 18.74 -4.34
N ILE A 552 -1.98 19.75 -3.52
CA ILE A 552 -2.95 19.69 -2.42
C ILE A 552 -4.35 19.36 -2.93
N ALA A 553 -4.82 20.00 -4.00
CA ALA A 553 -6.13 19.73 -4.58
C ALA A 553 -6.27 18.26 -5.03
N VAL A 554 -5.26 17.71 -5.70
CA VAL A 554 -5.26 16.30 -6.16
C VAL A 554 -5.17 15.32 -4.99
N LEU A 555 -4.34 15.60 -4.00
CA LEU A 555 -4.23 14.76 -2.80
C LEU A 555 -5.51 14.81 -1.95
N ALA A 556 -6.22 15.96 -1.92
CA ALA A 556 -7.52 16.07 -1.27
C ALA A 556 -8.60 15.25 -1.99
N LEU A 557 -8.59 15.23 -3.33
CA LEU A 557 -9.47 14.33 -4.10
C LEU A 557 -9.13 12.85 -3.84
N ARG A 558 -7.85 12.48 -3.72
CA ARG A 558 -7.47 11.12 -3.28
C ARG A 558 -8.00 10.81 -1.90
N LEU A 559 -7.82 11.73 -0.95
CA LEU A 559 -8.31 11.57 0.42
C LEU A 559 -9.83 11.36 0.48
N ALA A 560 -10.59 12.05 -0.38
CA ALA A 560 -12.04 11.88 -0.49
C ALA A 560 -12.45 10.57 -1.18
N ALA A 561 -11.65 10.06 -2.13
CA ALA A 561 -11.86 8.78 -2.79
C ALA A 561 -11.59 7.57 -1.88
N THR A 562 -10.64 7.73 -0.95
CA THR A 562 -10.12 6.65 -0.14
C THR A 562 -11.06 6.32 1.03
N THR A 563 -11.50 5.07 1.10
CA THR A 563 -12.29 4.53 2.22
C THR A 563 -11.44 3.73 3.21
N ASN A 564 -10.28 3.23 2.78
CA ASN A 564 -9.36 2.48 3.62
C ASN A 564 -8.63 3.42 4.60
N PRO A 565 -8.70 3.19 5.93
CA PRO A 565 -8.05 4.05 6.92
C PRO A 565 -6.52 4.17 6.74
N ASP A 566 -5.83 3.14 6.25
CA ASP A 566 -4.37 3.16 6.11
C ASP A 566 -3.93 4.01 4.89
N ASP A 567 -4.65 3.87 3.79
CA ASP A 567 -4.47 4.71 2.59
C ASP A 567 -4.85 6.18 2.90
N ARG A 568 -5.86 6.38 3.76
CA ARG A 568 -6.30 7.71 4.20
C ARG A 568 -5.23 8.39 5.05
N ALA A 569 -4.63 7.67 6.01
CA ALA A 569 -3.49 8.16 6.79
C ALA A 569 -2.28 8.48 5.91
N SER A 570 -2.01 7.66 4.89
CA SER A 570 -0.96 7.93 3.90
C SER A 570 -1.24 9.20 3.07
N CYS A 571 -2.48 9.41 2.62
CA CYS A 571 -2.84 10.62 1.89
C CYS A 571 -2.76 11.89 2.76
N LEU A 572 -3.17 11.82 4.03
CA LEU A 572 -3.01 12.93 5.00
C LEU A 572 -1.53 13.25 5.25
N ARG A 573 -0.65 12.23 5.32
CA ARG A 573 0.80 12.43 5.42
C ARG A 573 1.35 13.14 4.19
N ASP A 574 0.91 12.73 2.99
CA ASP A 574 1.33 13.36 1.74
C ASP A 574 0.83 14.82 1.66
N LEU A 575 -0.40 15.11 2.13
CA LEU A 575 -0.95 16.46 2.26
C LEU A 575 -0.15 17.32 3.24
N ALA A 576 0.24 16.76 4.38
CA ALA A 576 1.08 17.43 5.36
C ALA A 576 2.47 17.77 4.78
N ALA A 577 3.09 16.80 4.10
CA ALA A 577 4.38 16.99 3.44
C ALA A 577 4.32 18.06 2.34
N ALA A 578 3.28 18.03 1.50
CA ALA A 578 3.07 19.06 0.47
C ALA A 578 2.84 20.46 1.08
N SER A 579 2.04 20.55 2.15
CA SER A 579 1.78 21.82 2.85
C SER A 579 3.05 22.40 3.47
N LEU A 580 3.89 21.54 4.07
CA LEU A 580 5.15 21.96 4.69
C LEU A 580 6.21 22.37 3.65
N HIS A 581 6.47 21.49 2.67
CA HIS A 581 7.63 21.62 1.79
C HIS A 581 7.38 22.50 0.57
N LEU A 582 6.15 22.54 0.04
CA LEU A 582 5.83 23.32 -1.17
C LEU A 582 5.12 24.64 -0.85
N LEU A 583 4.22 24.65 0.14
CA LEU A 583 3.46 25.85 0.51
C LEU A 583 4.09 26.62 1.69
N GLY A 584 4.99 26.01 2.45
CA GLY A 584 5.55 26.59 3.67
C GLY A 584 4.53 26.76 4.80
N ASP A 585 3.31 26.22 4.66
CA ASP A 585 2.24 26.31 5.64
C ASP A 585 2.38 25.18 6.67
N ARG A 586 3.22 25.45 7.68
CA ARG A 586 3.45 24.54 8.80
C ARG A 586 2.18 24.28 9.61
N ASN A 587 1.27 25.25 9.75
CA ASN A 587 0.07 25.08 10.57
C ASN A 587 -0.88 24.08 9.93
N ARG A 588 -1.11 24.22 8.62
CA ARG A 588 -1.92 23.27 7.85
C ARG A 588 -1.32 21.87 7.83
N ALA A 589 0.01 21.77 7.76
CA ALA A 589 0.70 20.49 7.89
C ALA A 589 0.46 19.84 9.27
N VAL A 590 0.52 20.62 10.35
CA VAL A 590 0.21 20.14 11.71
C VAL A 590 -1.23 19.65 11.81
N GLU A 591 -2.20 20.37 11.22
CA GLU A 591 -3.61 19.94 11.24
C GLU A 591 -3.81 18.58 10.58
N PHE A 592 -3.25 18.36 9.38
CA PHE A 592 -3.33 17.06 8.72
C PHE A 592 -2.70 15.94 9.55
N ILE A 593 -1.53 16.20 10.16
CA ILE A 593 -0.88 15.22 11.03
C ILE A 593 -1.72 14.92 12.29
N ARG A 594 -2.35 15.94 12.89
CA ARG A 594 -3.27 15.73 14.03
C ARG A 594 -4.48 14.89 13.62
N THR A 595 -5.06 15.15 12.45
CA THR A 595 -6.14 14.31 11.91
C THR A 595 -5.73 12.84 11.77
N ILE A 596 -4.49 12.55 11.35
CA ILE A 596 -3.99 11.15 11.31
C ILE A 596 -4.03 10.53 12.69
N VAL A 597 -3.58 11.25 13.72
CA VAL A 597 -3.55 10.73 15.09
C VAL A 597 -4.96 10.56 15.64
N ASP A 598 -5.84 11.54 15.44
CA ASP A 598 -7.23 11.48 15.89
C ASP A 598 -7.99 10.31 15.23
N GLU A 599 -7.73 10.05 13.95
CA GLU A 599 -8.35 8.94 13.20
C GLU A 599 -7.65 7.58 13.39
N ALA A 600 -6.43 7.54 13.97
CA ALA A 600 -5.64 6.32 14.09
C ALA A 600 -6.34 5.24 14.92
N GLY A 601 -7.13 5.63 15.92
CA GLY A 601 -7.69 4.70 16.91
C GLY A 601 -6.59 3.82 17.50
N ASP A 602 -6.85 2.52 17.67
CA ASP A 602 -5.89 1.55 18.21
C ASP A 602 -4.88 1.00 17.19
N ALA A 603 -4.83 1.53 15.96
CA ALA A 603 -3.86 1.07 14.97
C ALA A 603 -2.47 1.72 15.19
N PRO A 604 -1.47 0.95 15.64
CA PRO A 604 -0.13 1.48 15.96
C PRO A 604 0.61 2.04 14.74
N GLU A 605 0.39 1.50 13.54
CA GLU A 605 1.07 1.96 12.32
C GLU A 605 0.60 3.35 11.89
N ARG A 606 -0.70 3.63 11.99
CA ARG A 606 -1.27 4.96 11.70
C ARG A 606 -0.82 5.99 12.74
N LEU A 607 -0.76 5.60 14.00
CA LEU A 607 -0.23 6.46 15.06
C LEU A 607 1.25 6.80 14.82
N ASP A 608 2.09 5.83 14.43
CA ASP A 608 3.51 6.09 14.14
C ASP A 608 3.70 7.10 13.00
N ILE A 609 2.86 7.04 11.96
CA ILE A 609 2.87 8.03 10.86
C ILE A 609 2.64 9.45 11.42
N GLY A 610 1.61 9.63 12.25
CA GLY A 610 1.30 10.94 12.84
C GLY A 610 2.40 11.45 13.76
N ILE A 611 2.96 10.58 14.61
CA ILE A 611 4.03 10.94 15.54
C ILE A 611 5.31 11.36 14.80
N ARG A 612 5.75 10.59 13.80
CA ARG A 612 6.89 10.96 12.94
C ARG A 612 6.64 12.28 12.22
N GLY A 613 5.40 12.54 11.79
CA GLY A 613 4.99 13.81 11.21
C GLY A 613 5.19 14.99 12.16
N LEU A 614 4.78 14.87 13.43
CA LEU A 614 4.97 15.93 14.44
C LEU A 614 6.46 16.19 14.72
N VAL A 615 7.28 15.15 14.75
CA VAL A 615 8.74 15.26 14.91
C VAL A 615 9.34 16.01 13.72
N ALA A 616 8.99 15.62 12.48
CA ALA A 616 9.45 16.31 11.26
C ALA A 616 9.02 17.79 11.21
N LEU A 617 7.90 18.15 11.86
CA LEU A 617 7.44 19.53 12.01
C LEU A 617 8.16 20.30 13.13
N HIS A 618 9.21 19.73 13.73
CA HIS A 618 9.96 20.24 14.88
C HIS A 618 9.08 20.47 16.12
N ARG A 619 8.09 19.60 16.34
CA ARG A 619 7.19 19.66 17.51
C ARG A 619 7.21 18.37 18.34
N PRO A 620 8.39 17.85 18.75
CA PRO A 620 8.50 16.59 19.49
C PRO A 620 7.81 16.62 20.86
N ARG A 621 7.72 17.79 21.52
CA ARG A 621 6.99 17.92 22.80
C ARG A 621 5.48 17.69 22.69
N ASP A 622 4.87 18.07 21.57
CA ASP A 622 3.46 17.78 21.32
C ASP A 622 3.25 16.29 21.08
N ALA A 623 4.17 15.63 20.36
CA ALA A 623 4.13 14.19 20.15
C ALA A 623 4.22 13.43 21.49
N ILE A 624 5.10 13.85 22.40
CA ILE A 624 5.20 13.29 23.75
C ILE A 624 3.89 13.49 24.52
N THR A 625 3.34 14.71 24.52
CA THR A 625 2.08 15.01 25.22
C THR A 625 0.93 14.15 24.67
N LEU A 626 0.87 13.97 23.37
CA LEU A 626 -0.14 13.14 22.70
C LEU A 626 0.02 11.66 23.04
N LEU A 627 1.24 11.12 22.93
CA LEU A 627 1.53 9.72 23.28
C LEU A 627 1.21 9.43 24.74
N THR A 628 1.59 10.32 25.66
CA THR A 628 1.32 10.15 27.09
C THR A 628 -0.19 10.25 27.39
N THR A 629 -0.93 11.15 26.72
CA THR A 629 -2.39 11.24 26.85
C THR A 629 -3.08 9.97 26.35
N LEU A 630 -2.74 9.50 25.15
CA LEU A 630 -3.27 8.26 24.59
C LEU A 630 -2.91 7.04 25.46
N ALA A 631 -1.72 7.03 26.05
CA ALA A 631 -1.29 5.97 26.94
C ALA A 631 -2.04 5.96 28.29
N LEU A 632 -2.61 7.09 28.72
CA LEU A 632 -3.46 7.16 29.91
C LEU A 632 -4.87 6.61 29.65
N GLU A 633 -5.35 6.66 28.41
CA GLU A 633 -6.67 6.16 28.00
C GLU A 633 -6.68 4.65 27.70
N ARG A 634 -5.49 4.04 27.53
CA ARG A 634 -5.32 2.63 27.18
C ARG A 634 -4.98 1.74 28.37
N ASP A 635 -5.23 0.44 28.20
CA ASP A 635 -4.85 -0.59 29.16
C ASP A 635 -3.33 -0.85 29.18
N GLY A 636 -2.84 -1.62 30.15
CA GLY A 636 -1.41 -1.81 30.36
C GLY A 636 -0.65 -2.43 29.18
N LYS A 637 -1.31 -3.21 28.31
CA LYS A 637 -0.68 -3.78 27.10
C LYS A 637 -0.63 -2.76 25.96
N GLY A 638 -1.70 -2.00 25.75
CA GLY A 638 -1.75 -0.97 24.70
C GLY A 638 -0.98 0.31 25.06
N ALA A 639 -0.88 0.65 26.34
CA ALA A 639 -0.18 1.83 26.82
C ALA A 639 1.35 1.67 26.85
N ALA A 640 1.85 0.44 26.99
CA ALA A 640 3.28 0.14 27.12
C ALA A 640 4.13 0.67 25.95
N PRO A 641 3.81 0.34 24.68
CA PRO A 641 4.55 0.87 23.54
C PRO A 641 4.51 2.40 23.42
N LEU A 642 3.40 3.03 23.83
CA LEU A 642 3.23 4.49 23.76
C LEU A 642 4.14 5.22 24.75
N TRP A 643 4.20 4.75 26.00
CA TRP A 643 5.12 5.30 26.99
C TRP A 643 6.57 5.11 26.58
N THR A 644 6.95 3.92 26.07
CA THR A 644 8.33 3.67 25.61
C THR A 644 8.70 4.61 24.46
N TYR A 645 7.78 4.85 23.52
CA TYR A 645 8.02 5.80 22.43
C TYR A 645 8.13 7.24 22.94
N ALA A 646 7.28 7.66 23.87
CA ALA A 646 7.35 8.99 24.47
C ALA A 646 8.70 9.25 25.16
N VAL A 647 9.24 8.26 25.88
CA VAL A 647 10.58 8.33 26.50
C VAL A 647 11.66 8.48 25.44
N ALA A 648 11.63 7.65 24.39
CA ALA A 648 12.61 7.72 23.30
C ALA A 648 12.60 9.09 22.59
N LEU A 649 11.42 9.68 22.38
CA LEU A 649 11.29 11.03 21.81
C LEU A 649 11.83 12.12 22.74
N ALA A 650 11.54 12.03 24.04
CA ALA A 650 12.06 12.98 25.02
C ALA A 650 13.59 12.95 25.06
N GLU A 651 14.19 11.78 24.90
CA GLU A 651 15.63 11.61 24.96
C GLU A 651 16.33 11.98 23.65
N HIS A 652 15.88 11.46 22.51
CA HIS A 652 16.61 11.59 21.24
C HIS A 652 16.21 12.83 20.44
N GLU A 653 14.93 13.17 20.40
CA GLU A 653 14.41 14.27 19.56
C GLU A 653 14.36 15.60 20.32
N VAL A 654 13.95 15.58 21.59
CA VAL A 654 13.98 16.79 22.45
C VAL A 654 15.37 17.01 23.04
N GLY A 655 16.13 15.95 23.33
CA GLY A 655 17.42 16.04 24.00
C GLY A 655 17.33 16.45 25.47
N ASP A 656 16.18 16.20 26.13
CA ASP A 656 15.95 16.56 27.53
C ASP A 656 15.91 15.30 28.41
N PRO A 657 17.03 14.92 29.06
CA PRO A 657 17.11 13.70 29.84
C PRO A 657 16.26 13.75 31.11
N GLN A 658 15.94 14.94 31.63
CA GLN A 658 15.04 15.07 32.78
C GLN A 658 13.60 14.77 32.37
N LEU A 659 13.16 15.33 31.25
CA LEU A 659 11.84 15.02 30.68
C LEU A 659 11.71 13.52 30.36
N ALA A 660 12.76 12.91 29.79
CA ALA A 660 12.78 11.47 29.50
C ALA A 660 12.66 10.63 30.79
N LEU A 661 13.41 10.99 31.84
CA LEU A 661 13.35 10.32 33.14
C LEU A 661 11.95 10.45 33.78
N ASP A 662 11.38 11.64 33.78
CA ASP A 662 10.06 11.90 34.35
C ASP A 662 8.96 11.15 33.58
N THR A 663 9.06 11.10 32.24
CA THR A 663 8.15 10.32 31.38
C THR A 663 8.29 8.82 31.65
N ALA A 664 9.52 8.31 31.81
CA ALA A 664 9.77 6.91 32.13
C ALA A 664 9.21 6.54 33.50
N ARG A 665 9.39 7.41 34.51
CA ARG A 665 8.83 7.24 35.86
C ARG A 665 7.30 7.18 35.84
N GLN A 666 6.65 8.09 35.10
CA GLN A 666 5.19 8.09 34.92
C GLN A 666 4.69 6.82 34.24
N GLY A 667 5.33 6.41 33.14
CA GLY A 667 4.98 5.19 32.41
C GLY A 667 5.13 3.94 33.29
N LEU A 668 6.22 3.85 34.05
CA LEU A 668 6.49 2.72 34.94
C LEU A 668 5.55 2.66 36.15
N HIS A 669 5.10 3.81 36.67
CA HIS A 669 4.01 3.87 37.65
C HIS A 669 2.68 3.35 37.10
N ARG A 670 2.42 3.49 35.80
CA ARG A 670 1.22 2.93 35.17
C ARG A 670 1.38 1.47 34.81
N ILE A 671 2.58 1.07 34.38
CA ILE A 671 2.87 -0.27 33.87
C ILE A 671 4.13 -0.82 34.55
N PRO A 672 4.02 -1.26 35.83
CA PRO A 672 5.17 -1.73 36.63
C PRO A 672 5.94 -2.91 36.03
N SER A 673 5.28 -3.71 35.19
CA SER A 673 5.83 -4.93 34.60
C SER A 673 6.53 -4.73 33.26
N ASN A 674 6.60 -3.50 32.73
CA ASN A 674 7.21 -3.24 31.43
C ASN A 674 8.75 -3.20 31.54
N PRO A 675 9.48 -4.15 30.91
CA PRO A 675 10.93 -4.22 31.01
C PRO A 675 11.65 -3.07 30.28
N ASP A 676 11.10 -2.57 29.17
CA ASP A 676 11.73 -1.52 28.37
C ASP A 676 11.70 -0.18 29.11
N LEU A 677 10.55 0.13 29.75
CA LEU A 677 10.43 1.33 30.59
C LEU A 677 11.35 1.26 31.81
N LEU A 678 11.46 0.08 32.45
CA LEU A 678 12.37 -0.11 33.57
C LEU A 678 13.83 0.08 33.16
N LEU A 679 14.25 -0.48 32.02
CA LEU A 679 15.60 -0.30 31.48
C LEU A 679 15.91 1.17 31.13
N ALA A 680 14.96 1.84 30.49
CA ALA A 680 15.11 3.26 30.16
C ALA A 680 15.20 4.12 31.43
N PHE A 681 14.32 3.88 32.41
CA PHE A 681 14.34 4.53 33.71
C PHE A 681 15.68 4.30 34.43
N GLU A 682 16.13 3.05 34.55
CA GLU A 682 17.38 2.69 35.22
C GLU A 682 18.59 3.41 34.61
N ARG A 683 18.67 3.44 33.28
CA ARG A 683 19.75 4.13 32.58
C ARG A 683 19.69 5.65 32.82
N LEU A 684 18.54 6.26 32.61
CA LEU A 684 18.35 7.71 32.77
C LEU A 684 18.56 8.17 34.22
N ALA A 685 18.11 7.39 35.20
CA ALA A 685 18.34 7.66 36.61
C ALA A 685 19.83 7.54 36.97
N LEU A 686 20.55 6.57 36.41
CA LEU A 686 21.98 6.37 36.67
C LEU A 686 22.81 7.51 36.07
N ASP A 687 22.51 7.89 34.82
CA ASP A 687 23.17 9.01 34.13
C ASP A 687 22.97 10.34 34.88
N ARG A 688 21.83 10.49 35.57
CA ARG A 688 21.51 11.68 36.37
C ARG A 688 21.86 11.57 37.85
N GLN A 689 22.35 10.41 38.31
CA GLN A 689 22.62 10.12 39.73
C GLN A 689 21.39 10.35 40.63
N ASP A 690 20.18 10.06 40.13
CA ASP A 690 18.91 10.17 40.89
C ASP A 690 18.69 8.93 41.78
N ILE A 691 19.53 8.78 42.81
CA ILE A 691 19.50 7.63 43.72
C ILE A 691 18.19 7.58 44.50
N GLU A 692 17.75 8.71 45.06
CA GLU A 692 16.52 8.82 45.85
C GLU A 692 15.28 8.47 44.99
N GLY A 693 15.18 9.02 43.78
CA GLY A 693 14.08 8.72 42.87
C GLY A 693 14.05 7.26 42.41
N ALA A 694 15.22 6.65 42.17
CA ALA A 694 15.33 5.24 41.85
C ALA A 694 14.88 4.34 43.01
N GLN A 695 15.33 4.63 44.24
CA GLN A 695 14.92 3.89 45.43
C GLN A 695 13.40 3.95 45.64
N ALA A 696 12.80 5.14 45.56
CA ALA A 696 11.35 5.32 45.68
C ALA A 696 10.56 4.56 44.59
N MET A 697 11.10 4.54 43.37
CA MET A 697 10.48 3.80 42.26
C MET A 697 10.57 2.29 42.49
N TYR A 698 11.74 1.75 42.87
CA TYR A 698 11.88 0.32 43.19
C TYR A 698 11.02 -0.11 44.37
N GLU A 699 10.90 0.73 45.40
CA GLU A 699 9.98 0.47 46.52
C GLU A 699 8.54 0.32 46.02
N THR A 700 8.09 1.23 45.15
CA THR A 700 6.76 1.15 44.53
C THR A 700 6.59 -0.13 43.69
N LEU A 701 7.62 -0.53 42.94
CA LEU A 701 7.60 -1.77 42.14
C LEU A 701 7.53 -3.01 43.03
N LEU A 702 8.33 -3.05 44.11
CA LEU A 702 8.37 -4.15 45.07
C LEU A 702 7.04 -4.32 45.81
N GLN A 703 6.37 -3.22 46.18
CA GLN A 703 5.04 -3.23 46.79
C GLN A 703 3.98 -3.84 45.86
N ARG A 704 4.12 -3.64 44.54
CA ARG A 704 3.19 -4.15 43.53
C ARG A 704 3.55 -5.53 42.97
N ALA A 705 4.76 -6.02 43.23
CA ALA A 705 5.21 -7.31 42.75
C ALA A 705 4.52 -8.47 43.47
N MET A 706 4.04 -9.44 42.68
CA MET A 706 3.37 -10.63 43.19
C MET A 706 4.37 -11.77 43.44
N GLY A 707 4.29 -12.36 44.64
CA GLY A 707 5.10 -13.52 45.03
C GLY A 707 6.56 -13.22 45.35
N ASN A 708 7.22 -14.17 46.04
CA ASN A 708 8.60 -14.00 46.50
C ASN A 708 9.61 -13.98 45.35
N HIS A 709 9.37 -14.76 44.29
CA HIS A 709 10.26 -14.77 43.11
C HIS A 709 10.32 -13.42 42.39
N GLY A 710 9.17 -12.76 42.18
CA GLY A 710 9.10 -11.44 41.55
C GLY A 710 9.75 -10.36 42.41
N LYS A 711 9.44 -10.35 43.71
CA LYS A 711 10.07 -9.44 44.68
C LYS A 711 11.58 -9.63 44.75
N ARG A 712 12.07 -10.88 44.73
CA ARG A 712 13.49 -11.18 44.74
C ARG A 712 14.20 -10.66 43.50
N SER A 713 13.62 -10.88 42.33
CA SER A 713 14.18 -10.40 41.06
C SER A 713 14.33 -8.88 41.06
N LEU A 714 13.30 -8.16 41.52
CA LEU A 714 13.34 -6.70 41.64
C LEU A 714 14.33 -6.21 42.70
N ALA A 715 14.40 -6.85 43.88
CA ALA A 715 15.35 -6.49 44.92
C ALA A 715 16.81 -6.72 44.48
N TYR A 716 17.08 -7.84 43.78
CA TYR A 716 18.40 -8.09 43.20
C TYR A 716 18.76 -7.06 42.13
N ARG A 717 17.79 -6.68 41.29
CA ARG A 717 17.99 -5.67 40.25
C ARG A 717 18.23 -4.28 40.83
N GLN A 718 17.47 -3.88 41.85
CA GLN A 718 17.70 -2.67 42.64
C GLN A 718 19.10 -2.67 43.23
N ALA A 719 19.53 -3.78 43.85
CA ALA A 719 20.86 -3.90 44.44
C ALA A 719 21.98 -3.70 43.40
N ARG A 720 21.87 -4.34 42.23
CA ARG A 720 22.80 -4.17 41.11
C ARG A 720 22.83 -2.74 40.59
N TRP A 721 21.67 -2.08 40.55
CA TRP A 721 21.58 -0.69 40.13
C TRP A 721 22.24 0.26 41.13
N LEU A 722 21.92 0.12 42.42
CA LEU A 722 22.49 0.94 43.51
C LEU A 722 24.01 0.80 43.59
N GLU A 723 24.51 -0.42 43.41
CA GLU A 723 25.93 -0.69 43.37
C GLU A 723 26.63 0.04 42.22
N ARG A 724 26.02 0.09 41.03
CA ARG A 724 26.52 0.87 39.89
C ARG A 724 26.42 2.38 40.11
N ALA A 725 25.43 2.83 40.88
CA ALA A 725 25.29 4.22 41.31
C ALA A 725 26.29 4.62 42.43
N GLY A 726 27.05 3.66 42.97
CA GLY A 726 28.05 3.91 44.01
C GLY A 726 27.50 3.90 45.45
N ASP A 727 26.22 3.58 45.65
CA ASP A 727 25.62 3.43 46.97
C ASP A 727 25.71 1.97 47.46
N SER A 728 26.91 1.58 47.87
CA SER A 728 27.20 0.22 48.33
C SER A 728 26.39 -0.19 49.57
N ALA A 729 26.06 0.75 50.47
CA ALA A 729 25.33 0.46 51.69
C ALA A 729 23.87 0.08 51.39
N SER A 730 23.19 0.87 50.57
CA SER A 730 21.83 0.54 50.14
C SER A 730 21.82 -0.68 49.21
N ALA A 731 22.86 -0.88 48.39
CA ALA A 731 23.00 -2.08 47.57
C ALA A 731 23.08 -3.35 48.43
N LEU A 732 23.89 -3.34 49.50
CA LEU A 732 23.98 -4.46 50.44
C LEU A 732 22.63 -4.76 51.10
N ALA A 733 21.90 -3.74 51.53
CA ALA A 733 20.55 -3.90 52.08
C ALA A 733 19.58 -4.54 51.07
N ALA A 734 19.60 -4.10 49.81
CA ALA A 734 18.76 -4.67 48.75
C ALA A 734 19.17 -6.11 48.38
N TYR A 735 20.47 -6.44 48.37
CA TYR A 735 20.92 -7.83 48.17
C TYR A 735 20.47 -8.74 49.32
N ARG A 736 20.52 -8.28 50.57
CA ARG A 736 20.00 -9.03 51.72
C ARG A 736 18.50 -9.26 51.62
N MET A 737 17.73 -8.26 51.20
CA MET A 737 16.31 -8.43 50.92
C MET A 737 16.08 -9.50 49.84
N ALA A 738 16.85 -9.46 48.74
CA ALA A 738 16.78 -10.46 47.68
C ALA A 738 17.15 -11.87 48.18
N PHE A 739 18.15 -11.97 49.06
CA PHE A 739 18.56 -13.23 49.69
C PHE A 739 17.48 -13.79 50.61
N ASN A 740 16.89 -12.96 51.48
CA ASN A 740 15.86 -13.40 52.42
C ASN A 740 14.59 -13.95 51.76
N LEU A 741 14.32 -13.57 50.51
CA LEU A 741 13.17 -14.06 49.74
C LEU A 741 13.35 -15.46 49.14
N ASP A 742 14.59 -15.87 48.86
CA ASP A 742 14.98 -17.20 48.38
C ASP A 742 16.46 -17.42 48.73
N PRO A 743 16.73 -17.83 49.98
CA PRO A 743 18.09 -17.96 50.48
C PRO A 743 18.77 -19.16 49.84
N GLY A 744 20.07 -19.05 49.57
CA GLY A 744 20.84 -20.15 49.00
C GLY A 744 22.19 -19.72 48.45
N PRO A 745 23.01 -20.70 48.04
CA PRO A 745 24.29 -20.42 47.39
C PRO A 745 24.06 -19.79 46.00
N GLY A 746 24.94 -18.87 45.60
CA GLY A 746 24.92 -18.29 44.25
C GLY A 746 25.31 -16.82 44.20
N VAL A 747 24.87 -16.14 43.13
CA VAL A 747 25.31 -14.77 42.79
C VAL A 747 24.95 -13.72 43.84
N VAL A 748 23.80 -13.85 44.51
CA VAL A 748 23.36 -12.91 45.56
C VAL A 748 24.25 -13.04 46.79
N LEU A 749 24.59 -14.27 47.19
CA LEU A 749 25.50 -14.53 48.30
C LEU A 749 26.88 -13.95 48.05
N HIS A 750 27.45 -14.17 46.86
CA HIS A 750 28.77 -13.61 46.52
C HIS A 750 28.78 -12.08 46.48
N ALA A 751 27.67 -11.45 46.06
CA ALA A 751 27.54 -10.01 46.14
C ALA A 751 27.49 -9.51 47.59
N ILE A 752 26.75 -10.20 48.47
CA ILE A 752 26.72 -9.91 49.91
C ILE A 752 28.10 -10.11 50.54
N GLU A 753 28.81 -11.19 50.23
CA GLU A 753 30.16 -11.47 50.73
C GLU A 753 31.12 -10.34 50.40
N ARG A 754 31.18 -9.94 49.13
CA ARG A 754 32.05 -8.86 48.68
C ARG A 754 31.68 -7.51 49.31
N LEU A 755 30.41 -7.10 49.22
CA LEU A 755 29.99 -5.80 49.76
C LEU A 755 30.05 -5.74 51.28
N SER A 756 29.76 -6.84 51.99
CA SER A 756 29.92 -6.90 53.44
C SER A 756 31.40 -6.81 53.84
N THR A 757 32.30 -7.38 53.03
CA THR A 757 33.76 -7.22 53.23
C THR A 757 34.18 -5.77 53.01
N ASP A 758 33.76 -5.16 51.90
CA ASP A 758 34.08 -3.77 51.56
C ASP A 758 33.54 -2.78 52.61
N LEU A 759 32.36 -3.04 53.16
CA LEU A 759 31.69 -2.22 54.18
C LEU A 759 32.00 -2.64 55.63
N SER A 760 32.81 -3.67 55.83
CA SER A 760 33.11 -4.26 57.16
C SER A 760 31.88 -4.70 57.96
N ASP A 761 30.81 -5.15 57.27
CA ASP A 761 29.58 -5.67 57.88
C ASP A 761 29.68 -7.20 58.09
N TRP A 762 30.58 -7.59 58.98
CA TRP A 762 30.90 -9.00 59.26
C TRP A 762 29.72 -9.73 59.91
N ASP A 763 28.99 -9.06 60.79
CA ASP A 763 27.88 -9.66 61.53
C ASP A 763 26.77 -10.15 60.62
N GLY A 764 26.36 -9.32 59.66
CA GLY A 764 25.32 -9.73 58.71
C GLY A 764 25.82 -10.74 57.69
N LEU A 765 27.13 -10.77 57.36
CA LEU A 765 27.68 -11.83 56.52
C LEU A 765 27.68 -13.19 57.24
N ILE A 766 28.06 -13.22 58.52
CA ILE A 766 28.03 -14.44 59.35
C ILE A 766 26.60 -14.98 59.43
N GLU A 767 25.60 -14.12 59.63
CA GLU A 767 24.18 -14.51 59.65
C GLU A 767 23.74 -15.13 58.31
N VAL A 768 24.06 -14.48 57.19
CA VAL A 768 23.71 -14.97 55.85
C VAL A 768 24.37 -16.34 55.56
N LEU A 769 25.65 -16.52 55.89
CA LEU A 769 26.34 -17.81 55.72
C LEU A 769 25.74 -18.90 56.62
N GLY A 770 25.31 -18.54 57.83
CA GLY A 770 24.58 -19.45 58.72
C GLY A 770 23.26 -19.94 58.11
N ILE A 771 22.50 -19.05 57.47
CA ILE A 771 21.27 -19.43 56.75
C ILE A 771 21.60 -20.37 55.59
N VAL A 772 22.59 -20.04 54.75
CA VAL A 772 22.98 -20.91 53.62
C VAL A 772 23.38 -22.29 54.10
N ALA A 773 24.14 -22.38 55.20
CA ALA A 773 24.57 -23.64 55.77
C ALA A 773 23.38 -24.58 56.06
N THR A 774 22.22 -24.07 56.47
CA THR A 774 21.02 -24.90 56.72
C THR A 774 20.35 -25.47 55.47
N LEU A 775 20.73 -25.01 54.26
CA LEU A 775 20.06 -25.32 53.00
C LEU A 775 20.86 -26.25 52.08
N VAL A 776 22.13 -26.50 52.40
CA VAL A 776 23.03 -27.35 51.60
C VAL A 776 23.16 -28.74 52.21
N ASP A 777 23.73 -29.66 51.44
CA ASP A 777 24.08 -31.01 51.92
C ASP A 777 25.10 -30.94 53.08
N PRO A 778 25.27 -32.03 53.85
CA PRO A 778 26.15 -32.06 55.02
C PRO A 778 27.57 -31.53 54.79
N ASN A 779 28.19 -31.82 53.64
CA ASN A 779 29.57 -31.36 53.37
C ASN A 779 29.59 -29.86 53.05
N GLY A 780 28.65 -29.39 52.23
CA GLY A 780 28.46 -27.97 51.98
C GLY A 780 28.13 -27.19 53.25
N ARG A 781 27.26 -27.71 54.12
CA ARG A 781 26.93 -27.12 55.42
C ARG A 781 28.17 -26.92 56.29
N ALA A 782 29.05 -27.94 56.36
CA ALA A 782 30.30 -27.83 57.11
C ALA A 782 31.24 -26.76 56.53
N GLU A 783 31.32 -26.63 55.21
CA GLU A 783 32.11 -25.59 54.54
C GLU A 783 31.61 -24.19 54.93
N TYR A 784 30.31 -23.92 54.81
CA TYR A 784 29.75 -22.61 55.15
C TYR A 784 29.85 -22.29 56.65
N ILE A 785 29.69 -23.27 57.54
CA ILE A 785 29.92 -23.10 58.99
C ILE A 785 31.39 -22.74 59.27
N THR A 786 32.32 -23.41 58.61
CA THR A 786 33.76 -23.13 58.77
C THR A 786 34.09 -21.72 58.29
N ARG A 787 33.54 -21.30 57.15
CA ARG A 787 33.70 -19.93 56.63
C ARG A 787 33.11 -18.88 57.58
N ALA A 788 31.88 -19.10 58.07
CA ALA A 788 31.23 -18.21 59.03
C ALA A 788 32.00 -18.11 60.35
N SER A 789 32.52 -19.24 60.85
CA SER A 789 33.35 -19.32 62.05
C SER A 789 34.68 -18.58 61.89
N SER A 790 35.38 -18.77 60.76
CA SER A 790 36.62 -18.05 60.46
C SER A 790 36.41 -16.53 60.40
N LEU A 791 35.31 -16.08 59.79
CA LEU A 791 34.92 -14.67 59.78
C LEU A 791 34.60 -14.15 61.19
N ALA A 792 33.89 -14.94 62.01
CA ALA A 792 33.60 -14.59 63.39
C ALA A 792 34.90 -14.45 64.22
N GLU A 793 35.84 -15.39 64.12
CA GLU A 793 37.08 -15.37 64.89
C GLU A 793 38.01 -14.21 64.48
N HIS A 794 38.22 -14.04 63.17
CA HIS A 794 39.25 -13.13 62.64
C HIS A 794 38.73 -11.73 62.33
N ALA A 795 37.59 -11.62 61.64
CA ALA A 795 37.08 -10.34 61.17
C ALA A 795 36.19 -9.64 62.21
N ALA A 796 35.24 -10.39 62.80
CA ALA A 796 34.40 -9.87 63.89
C ALA A 796 35.13 -9.89 65.24
N GLY A 797 36.23 -10.63 65.36
CA GLY A 797 37.01 -10.71 66.59
C GLY A 797 36.29 -11.42 67.73
N ASP A 798 35.34 -12.31 67.43
CA ASP A 798 34.52 -13.05 68.40
C ASP A 798 34.75 -14.58 68.27
N PRO A 799 35.78 -15.12 68.92
CA PRO A 799 36.08 -16.55 68.90
C PRO A 799 35.03 -17.38 69.65
N LEU A 800 34.25 -16.79 70.56
CA LEU A 800 33.21 -17.49 71.30
C LEU A 800 32.01 -17.78 70.39
N ARG A 801 31.65 -16.82 69.53
CA ARG A 801 30.68 -17.02 68.46
C ARG A 801 31.19 -18.02 67.42
N ALA A 802 32.45 -17.90 67.00
CA ALA A 802 33.09 -18.87 66.10
C ALA A 802 33.03 -20.30 66.67
N PHE A 803 33.41 -20.47 67.94
CA PHE A 803 33.31 -21.73 68.66
C PHE A 803 31.87 -22.26 68.67
N SER A 804 30.90 -21.42 69.03
CA SER A 804 29.49 -21.84 69.10
C SER A 804 28.95 -22.33 67.75
N LEU A 805 29.29 -21.65 66.65
CA LEU A 805 28.90 -22.05 65.29
C LEU A 805 29.48 -23.41 64.90
N CYS A 806 30.79 -23.62 65.09
CA CYS A 806 31.44 -24.90 64.79
C CYS A 806 30.93 -26.03 65.68
N LEU A 807 30.69 -25.75 66.96
CA LEU A 807 30.24 -26.74 67.94
C LEU A 807 28.82 -27.23 67.61
N GLU A 808 27.91 -26.31 67.29
CA GLU A 808 26.55 -26.66 66.87
C GLU A 808 26.55 -27.40 65.53
N GLY A 809 27.37 -26.96 64.57
CA GLY A 809 27.59 -27.67 63.32
C GLY A 809 28.09 -29.09 63.50
N TRP A 810 29.07 -29.28 64.37
CA TRP A 810 29.60 -30.61 64.70
C TRP A 810 28.56 -31.47 65.42
N LYS A 811 27.81 -30.91 66.37
CA LYS A 811 26.73 -31.62 67.08
C LYS A 811 25.75 -32.24 66.08
N ASP A 812 25.33 -31.46 65.09
CA ASP A 812 24.33 -31.86 64.08
C ASP A 812 24.89 -32.82 63.03
N LEU A 813 26.09 -32.55 62.49
CA LEU A 813 26.62 -33.27 61.31
C LEU A 813 27.56 -34.41 61.66
N GLY A 814 28.32 -34.29 62.76
CA GLY A 814 29.28 -35.28 63.20
C GLY A 814 30.52 -35.48 62.36
N LEU A 815 30.88 -34.50 61.55
CA LEU A 815 32.09 -34.51 60.75
C LEU A 815 33.32 -34.17 61.60
N ASP A 816 34.42 -34.91 61.42
CA ASP A 816 35.64 -34.77 62.22
C ASP A 816 36.35 -33.43 62.01
N ASN A 817 36.26 -32.83 60.82
CA ASN A 817 36.83 -31.50 60.56
C ASN A 817 36.21 -30.42 61.48
N LEU A 818 34.89 -30.43 61.67
CA LEU A 818 34.21 -29.51 62.58
C LEU A 818 34.51 -29.81 64.05
N ARG A 819 34.77 -31.07 64.38
CA ARG A 819 35.20 -31.49 65.72
C ARG A 819 36.57 -30.91 66.06
N GLU A 820 37.55 -31.11 65.19
CA GLU A 820 38.91 -30.58 65.34
C GLU A 820 38.88 -29.06 65.44
N GLU A 821 38.09 -28.41 64.57
CA GLU A 821 37.97 -26.96 64.55
C GLU A 821 37.28 -26.39 65.80
N SER A 822 36.24 -27.06 66.32
CA SER A 822 35.60 -26.69 67.60
C SER A 822 36.59 -26.78 68.77
N HIS A 823 37.44 -27.81 68.78
CA HIS A 823 38.46 -27.98 69.81
C HIS A 823 39.56 -26.91 69.72
N ARG A 824 40.00 -26.57 68.50
CA ARG A 824 40.93 -25.44 68.26
C ARG A 824 40.33 -24.12 68.73
N LEU A 825 39.06 -23.86 68.41
CA LEU A 825 38.37 -22.63 68.79
C LEU A 825 38.15 -22.54 70.30
N ALA A 826 37.88 -23.64 71.01
CA ALA A 826 37.84 -23.64 72.48
C ALA A 826 39.17 -23.20 73.10
N ARG A 827 40.32 -23.60 72.51
CA ARG A 827 41.65 -23.09 72.90
C ARG A 827 41.80 -21.60 72.60
N SER A 828 41.30 -21.14 71.45
CA SER A 828 41.31 -19.72 71.07
C SER A 828 40.49 -18.87 72.06
N VAL A 829 39.31 -19.35 72.48
CA VAL A 829 38.48 -18.72 73.52
C VAL A 829 39.21 -18.71 74.86
N ALA A 830 39.75 -19.85 75.31
CA ALA A 830 40.48 -19.96 76.57
C ALA A 830 41.72 -19.05 76.63
N ALA A 831 42.39 -18.84 75.51
CA ALA A 831 43.51 -17.91 75.41
C ALA A 831 43.10 -16.44 75.60
N ARG A 832 41.85 -16.08 75.31
CA ARG A 832 41.31 -14.72 75.52
C ARG A 832 40.64 -14.57 76.89
N SER A 833 39.90 -15.57 77.34
CA SER A 833 39.14 -15.59 78.58
C SER A 833 39.13 -17.00 79.17
N ALA A 834 39.76 -17.17 80.33
CA ALA A 834 39.83 -18.47 81.00
C ALA A 834 38.44 -18.99 81.44
N ALA A 835 37.54 -18.08 81.82
CA ALA A 835 36.18 -18.43 82.23
C ALA A 835 35.34 -18.93 81.05
N ASP A 836 35.32 -18.18 79.94
CA ASP A 836 34.60 -18.57 78.73
C ASP A 836 35.23 -19.81 78.07
N GLY A 837 36.55 -19.96 78.20
CA GLY A 837 37.28 -21.15 77.79
C GLY A 837 36.86 -22.39 78.56
N ALA A 838 36.73 -22.29 79.89
CA ALA A 838 36.24 -23.39 80.72
C ALA A 838 34.80 -23.79 80.33
N GLU A 839 33.94 -22.81 80.06
CA GLU A 839 32.58 -23.06 79.56
C GLU A 839 32.58 -23.71 78.16
N ALA A 840 33.43 -23.23 77.25
CA ALA A 840 33.60 -23.80 75.91
C ALA A 840 34.04 -25.27 75.98
N TYR A 841 35.05 -25.60 76.79
CA TYR A 841 35.46 -27.00 76.98
C TYR A 841 34.38 -27.85 77.61
N ALA A 842 33.62 -27.32 78.57
CA ALA A 842 32.49 -28.04 79.17
C ALA A 842 31.43 -28.41 78.11
N ARG A 843 31.03 -27.44 77.27
CA ARG A 843 30.10 -27.68 76.15
C ARG A 843 30.66 -28.65 75.10
N PHE A 844 31.97 -28.59 74.81
CA PHE A 844 32.62 -29.53 73.89
C PHE A 844 32.65 -30.96 74.42
N VAL A 845 33.00 -31.12 75.70
CA VAL A 845 33.00 -32.42 76.39
C VAL A 845 31.59 -32.98 76.52
N GLU A 846 30.58 -32.14 76.78
CA GLU A 846 29.17 -32.55 76.82
C GLU A 846 28.75 -33.26 75.52
N ILE A 847 29.11 -32.72 74.36
CA ILE A 847 28.78 -33.33 73.06
C ILE A 847 29.61 -34.60 72.82
N LEU A 848 30.89 -34.63 73.18
CA LEU A 848 31.68 -35.87 73.13
C LEU A 848 31.04 -36.97 73.96
N ARG A 849 30.62 -36.67 75.20
CA ARG A 849 29.97 -37.65 76.10
C ARG A 849 28.64 -38.14 75.54
N MET A 850 27.79 -37.23 75.06
CA MET A 850 26.53 -37.58 74.40
C MET A 850 26.74 -38.49 73.18
N ARG A 851 27.82 -38.29 72.41
CA ARG A 851 28.19 -39.15 71.28
C ARG A 851 28.72 -40.51 71.72
N ALA A 852 29.55 -40.56 72.77
CA ALA A 852 30.03 -41.82 73.35
C ALA A 852 28.87 -42.70 73.86
N GLU A 853 27.84 -42.09 74.45
CA GLU A 853 26.63 -42.81 74.88
C GLU A 853 25.83 -43.40 73.70
N LYS A 854 25.84 -42.73 72.54
CA LYS A 854 25.13 -43.15 71.33
C LYS A 854 25.97 -44.01 70.38
N ALA A 855 27.25 -44.25 70.69
CA ALA A 855 28.13 -45.07 69.87
C ALA A 855 27.70 -46.53 69.91
N TRP A 856 27.47 -47.13 68.73
CA TRP A 856 27.05 -48.53 68.61
C TRP A 856 28.24 -49.49 68.76
N GLU A 857 29.42 -49.07 68.30
CA GLU A 857 30.65 -49.84 68.42
C GLU A 857 31.39 -49.49 69.71
N THR A 858 31.79 -50.53 70.45
CA THR A 858 32.58 -50.37 71.67
C THR A 858 33.91 -49.66 71.39
N THR A 859 34.52 -49.92 70.23
CA THR A 859 35.74 -49.24 69.73
C THR A 859 35.58 -47.72 69.68
N ASP A 860 34.50 -47.24 69.07
CA ASP A 860 34.23 -45.81 68.91
C ASP A 860 33.92 -45.14 70.26
N LYS A 861 33.12 -45.81 71.10
CA LYS A 861 32.82 -45.34 72.47
C LYS A 861 34.10 -45.14 73.28
N VAL A 862 35.00 -46.12 73.22
CA VAL A 862 36.30 -46.11 73.89
C VAL A 862 37.17 -44.97 73.36
N GLN A 863 37.22 -44.77 72.04
CA GLN A 863 37.98 -43.68 71.43
C GLN A 863 37.46 -42.30 71.85
N ILE A 864 36.14 -42.08 71.81
CA ILE A 864 35.52 -40.79 72.17
C ILE A 864 35.73 -40.46 73.66
N LEU A 865 35.58 -41.43 74.57
CA LEU A 865 35.85 -41.23 76.01
C LEU A 865 37.34 -40.96 76.29
N SER A 866 38.23 -41.59 75.52
CA SER A 866 39.67 -41.30 75.59
C SER A 866 39.97 -39.87 75.14
N ASP A 867 39.25 -39.37 74.13
CA ASP A 867 39.32 -37.96 73.73
C ASP A 867 38.80 -37.00 74.81
N VAL A 868 37.73 -37.34 75.53
CA VAL A 868 37.27 -36.56 76.70
C VAL A 868 38.36 -36.50 77.78
N ALA A 869 39.00 -37.62 78.08
CA ALA A 869 40.11 -37.68 79.03
C ALA A 869 41.29 -36.81 78.57
N ARG A 870 41.61 -36.83 77.27
CA ARG A 870 42.63 -35.96 76.67
C ARG A 870 42.27 -34.48 76.78
N VAL A 871 41.02 -34.07 76.53
CA VAL A 871 40.60 -32.66 76.69
C VAL A 871 40.75 -32.21 78.15
N TYR A 872 40.23 -32.98 79.11
CA TYR A 872 40.39 -32.65 80.53
C TYR A 872 41.85 -32.58 80.95
N ALA A 873 42.68 -33.49 80.43
CA ALA A 873 44.07 -33.56 80.79
C ALA A 873 44.92 -32.49 80.15
N LEU A 874 44.78 -32.29 78.84
CA LEU A 874 45.65 -31.43 78.05
C LEU A 874 45.21 -29.97 78.09
N ASP A 875 43.90 -29.71 78.13
CA ASP A 875 43.36 -28.36 77.94
C ASP A 875 42.71 -27.77 79.20
N CYS A 876 41.96 -28.55 80.00
CA CYS A 876 41.30 -28.05 81.22
C CYS A 876 42.15 -28.10 82.49
N ASP A 877 43.30 -28.78 82.46
CA ASP A 877 44.15 -29.10 83.62
C ASP A 877 43.38 -29.69 84.81
N ALA A 878 42.40 -30.57 84.52
CA ALA A 878 41.52 -31.20 85.50
C ALA A 878 41.88 -32.70 85.65
N PRO A 879 42.88 -33.06 86.47
CA PRO A 879 43.39 -34.43 86.56
C PRO A 879 42.33 -35.42 87.01
N ASP A 880 41.50 -35.06 87.99
CA ASP A 880 40.51 -35.99 88.54
C ASP A 880 39.38 -36.30 87.55
N LEU A 881 38.96 -35.31 86.75
CA LEU A 881 37.99 -35.52 85.66
C LEU A 881 38.59 -36.31 84.49
N ALA A 882 39.88 -36.12 84.19
CA ALA A 882 40.59 -36.90 83.18
C ALA A 882 40.71 -38.38 83.60
N ILE A 883 41.02 -38.64 84.87
CA ILE A 883 41.03 -40.00 85.44
C ILE A 883 39.67 -40.65 85.32
N GLN A 884 38.62 -39.94 85.73
CA GLN A 884 37.26 -40.46 85.63
C GLN A 884 36.88 -40.82 84.18
N ALA A 885 37.14 -39.93 83.22
CA ALA A 885 36.83 -40.18 81.81
C ALA A 885 37.66 -41.34 81.22
N MET A 886 38.92 -41.51 81.65
CA MET A 886 39.75 -42.62 81.20
C MET A 886 39.30 -43.96 81.81
N ASP A 887 38.92 -43.98 83.08
CA ASP A 887 38.35 -45.18 83.71
C ASP A 887 37.04 -45.60 83.02
N GLU A 888 36.19 -44.64 82.63
CA GLU A 888 34.99 -44.89 81.80
C GLU A 888 35.35 -45.51 80.44
N ALA A 889 36.41 -45.02 79.77
CA ALA A 889 36.90 -45.59 78.51
C ALA A 889 37.42 -47.04 78.70
N LEU A 890 38.18 -47.29 79.76
CA LEU A 890 38.70 -48.62 80.09
C LEU A 890 37.59 -49.61 80.45
N GLN A 891 36.56 -49.15 81.15
CA GLN A 891 35.39 -49.95 81.49
C GLN A 891 34.58 -50.32 80.23
N ALA A 892 34.37 -49.38 79.31
CA ALA A 892 33.73 -49.68 78.03
C ALA A 892 34.54 -50.72 77.24
N ALA A 893 35.87 -50.61 77.21
CA ALA A 893 36.73 -51.58 76.54
C ALA A 893 36.76 -52.95 77.24
N GLU A 894 36.47 -53.02 78.54
CA GLU A 894 36.39 -54.26 79.32
C GLU A 894 35.26 -55.19 78.89
N GLU A 895 34.18 -54.61 78.39
CA GLU A 895 32.97 -55.33 77.94
C GLU A 895 33.22 -56.11 76.64
N ASP A 896 34.21 -55.72 75.83
CA ASP A 896 34.59 -56.38 74.58
C ASP A 896 35.96 -57.07 74.67
N HIS A 897 35.95 -58.40 74.63
CA HIS A 897 37.18 -59.21 74.73
C HIS A 897 38.13 -59.02 73.54
N GLN A 898 37.65 -58.51 72.40
CA GLN A 898 38.46 -58.23 71.21
C GLN A 898 39.34 -56.98 71.36
N LEU A 899 39.06 -56.10 72.33
CA LEU A 899 39.78 -54.83 72.55
C LEU A 899 40.93 -54.94 73.57
N LYS A 900 41.43 -56.14 73.84
CA LYS A 900 42.50 -56.39 74.82
C LYS A 900 43.77 -55.60 74.55
N GLU A 901 44.14 -55.42 73.28
CA GLU A 901 45.32 -54.63 72.89
C GLU A 901 45.08 -53.13 73.05
N THR A 902 43.93 -52.63 72.58
CA THR A 902 43.49 -51.23 72.76
C THR A 902 43.45 -50.83 74.25
N ARG A 903 42.98 -51.72 75.14
CA ARG A 903 42.99 -51.49 76.60
C ARG A 903 44.40 -51.26 77.15
N VAL A 904 45.37 -52.05 76.70
CA VAL A 904 46.76 -51.92 77.15
C VAL A 904 47.37 -50.64 76.62
N GLU A 905 47.08 -50.26 75.37
CA GLU A 905 47.51 -48.98 74.80
C GLU A 905 46.91 -47.78 75.55
N LEU A 906 45.62 -47.81 75.90
CA LEU A 906 44.99 -46.74 76.70
C LEU A 906 45.56 -46.65 78.12
N LEU A 907 45.80 -47.78 78.77
CA LEU A 907 46.48 -47.80 80.08
C LEU A 907 47.90 -47.23 79.98
N CYS A 908 48.61 -47.50 78.87
CA CYS A 908 49.94 -46.94 78.62
C CYS A 908 49.86 -45.42 78.40
N GLU A 909 49.02 -44.96 77.48
CA GLU A 909 48.81 -43.54 77.17
C GLU A 909 48.44 -42.76 78.43
N PHE A 910 47.53 -43.30 79.25
CA PHE A 910 47.10 -42.62 80.46
C PHE A 910 48.18 -42.59 81.55
N SER A 911 48.92 -43.68 81.71
CA SER A 911 50.05 -43.71 82.63
C SER A 911 51.12 -42.71 82.23
N GLU A 912 51.37 -42.57 80.93
CA GLU A 912 52.28 -41.56 80.38
C GLU A 912 51.81 -40.14 80.70
N LEU A 913 50.51 -39.83 80.52
CA LEU A 913 49.93 -38.54 80.89
C LEU A 913 50.04 -38.24 82.39
N LEU A 914 49.73 -39.22 83.25
CA LEU A 914 49.85 -39.08 84.71
C LEU A 914 51.30 -38.87 85.15
N LEU A 915 52.28 -39.46 84.47
CA LEU A 915 53.70 -39.30 84.78
C LEU A 915 54.24 -37.95 84.30
N THR A 916 53.96 -37.61 83.04
CA THR A 916 54.57 -36.47 82.37
C THR A 916 53.89 -35.16 82.75
N LYS A 917 52.55 -35.11 82.71
CA LYS A 917 51.78 -33.88 82.93
C LYS A 917 51.39 -33.68 84.38
N PHE A 918 50.77 -34.69 85.00
CA PHE A 918 50.20 -34.55 86.35
C PHE A 918 51.13 -34.94 87.50
N ARG A 919 52.28 -35.55 87.19
CA ARG A 919 53.24 -36.10 88.17
C ARG A 919 52.64 -37.07 89.20
N ARG A 920 51.52 -37.73 88.88
CA ARG A 920 50.82 -38.72 89.72
C ARG A 920 51.37 -40.13 89.52
N ARG A 921 52.60 -40.35 89.98
CA ARG A 921 53.35 -41.62 89.81
C ARG A 921 52.64 -42.86 90.37
N ARG A 922 51.94 -42.72 91.50
CA ARG A 922 51.27 -43.87 92.16
C ARG A 922 50.14 -44.43 91.30
N GLU A 923 49.31 -43.55 90.75
CA GLU A 923 48.21 -43.90 89.87
C GLU A 923 48.73 -44.47 88.54
N ALA A 924 49.76 -43.84 87.95
CA ALA A 924 50.43 -44.36 86.76
C ALA A 924 51.03 -45.76 86.96
N SER A 925 51.69 -46.01 88.10
CA SER A 925 52.23 -47.34 88.43
C SER A 925 51.12 -48.39 88.49
N SER A 926 49.97 -48.04 89.09
CA SER A 926 48.82 -48.94 89.20
C SER A 926 48.22 -49.30 87.85
N LEU A 927 48.10 -48.32 86.94
CA LEU A 927 47.58 -48.53 85.60
C LEU A 927 48.55 -49.35 84.73
N LEU A 928 49.86 -49.14 84.85
CA LEU A 928 50.88 -49.95 84.17
C LEU A 928 50.90 -51.40 84.67
N GLU A 929 50.69 -51.62 85.97
CA GLU A 929 50.50 -52.97 86.49
C GLU A 929 49.26 -53.65 85.91
N ARG A 930 48.13 -52.93 85.80
CA ARG A 930 46.93 -53.44 85.11
C ARG A 930 47.25 -53.77 83.63
N ALA A 931 48.00 -52.92 82.94
CA ALA A 931 48.39 -53.10 81.54
C ALA A 931 49.24 -54.37 81.34
N LEU A 932 50.25 -54.56 82.21
CA LEU A 932 51.15 -55.71 82.17
C LEU A 932 50.49 -57.01 82.66
N ARG A 933 49.45 -56.94 83.50
CA ARG A 933 48.64 -58.13 83.82
C ARG A 933 47.84 -58.60 82.61
N LEU A 934 47.33 -57.67 81.81
CA LEU A 934 46.60 -58.00 80.58
C LEU A 934 47.55 -58.51 79.49
N MET A 935 48.68 -57.83 79.27
CA MET A 935 49.73 -58.25 78.34
C MET A 935 51.14 -58.06 78.95
N PRO A 936 51.73 -59.14 79.51
CA PRO A 936 53.03 -59.07 80.22
C PRO A 936 54.21 -58.58 79.38
N HIS A 937 54.15 -58.75 78.06
CA HIS A 937 55.22 -58.44 77.12
C HIS A 937 54.93 -57.21 76.24
N HIS A 938 53.97 -56.37 76.61
CA HIS A 938 53.66 -55.17 75.82
C HIS A 938 54.81 -54.16 75.89
N PRO A 939 55.44 -53.80 74.76
CA PRO A 939 56.70 -53.05 74.73
C PRO A 939 56.56 -51.65 75.36
N ARG A 940 55.47 -50.94 75.06
CA ARG A 940 55.19 -49.61 75.61
C ARG A 940 54.94 -49.62 77.13
N ALA A 941 54.27 -50.67 77.62
CA ALA A 941 53.95 -50.80 79.05
C ALA A 941 55.21 -51.08 79.89
N GLN A 942 56.13 -51.88 79.36
CA GLN A 942 57.42 -52.14 80.01
C GLN A 942 58.31 -50.89 80.01
N GLN A 943 58.37 -50.17 78.89
CA GLN A 943 59.11 -48.90 78.81
C GLN A 943 58.60 -47.87 79.81
N LEU A 944 57.28 -47.68 79.91
CA LEU A 944 56.68 -46.75 80.87
C LEU A 944 56.87 -47.20 82.31
N ARG A 945 56.78 -48.51 82.61
CA ARG A 945 57.06 -49.05 83.96
C ARG A 945 58.51 -48.79 84.37
N ASP A 946 59.44 -48.94 83.45
CA ASP A 946 60.84 -48.59 83.65
C ASP A 946 61.00 -47.09 83.92
N LEU A 947 60.27 -46.22 83.22
CA LEU A 947 60.24 -44.78 83.49
C LEU A 947 59.68 -44.42 84.88
N VAL A 948 58.63 -45.11 85.35
CA VAL A 948 58.09 -44.94 86.73
C VAL A 948 59.10 -45.36 87.78
N THR A 949 59.80 -46.48 87.55
CA THR A 949 60.73 -47.08 88.52
C THR A 949 62.12 -46.45 88.50
N ARG A 950 62.60 -45.93 87.36
CA ARG A 950 63.95 -45.33 87.21
C ARG A 950 64.09 -43.91 87.77
N SER A 951 63.00 -43.20 88.09
CA SER A 951 63.06 -41.77 88.48
C SER A 951 62.90 -41.52 89.99
N VAL A 952 63.24 -42.49 90.84
CA VAL A 952 63.37 -42.29 92.29
C VAL A 952 64.55 -41.37 92.66
N ASP A 953 65.47 -41.08 91.72
CA ASP A 953 66.55 -40.10 91.90
C ASP A 953 66.52 -38.94 90.89
N GLU A 954 67.01 -37.79 91.33
CA GLU A 954 66.99 -36.45 90.72
C GLU A 954 67.72 -36.31 89.36
N SER A 955 67.38 -35.24 88.63
CA SER A 955 68.06 -34.60 87.47
C SER A 955 67.73 -35.06 86.02
N ALA A 956 67.41 -34.05 85.19
CA ALA A 956 66.98 -34.09 83.77
C ALA A 956 68.17 -34.30 82.78
N PRO A 957 68.00 -34.37 81.43
CA PRO A 957 66.79 -34.27 80.60
C PRO A 957 66.56 -35.43 79.60
N ALA A 958 65.31 -35.54 79.12
CA ALA A 958 64.86 -36.53 78.14
C ALA A 958 65.12 -36.09 76.69
N SER A 959 65.81 -36.95 75.95
CA SER A 959 65.81 -37.00 74.48
C SER A 959 64.92 -38.15 73.99
N LEU A 960 64.45 -38.02 72.75
CA LEU A 960 63.91 -39.04 71.82
C LEU A 960 62.39 -39.04 71.63
N ALA A 961 61.96 -38.42 70.52
CA ALA A 961 60.69 -38.67 69.85
C ALA A 961 60.93 -39.62 68.65
N PRO A 962 59.99 -40.53 68.29
CA PRO A 962 60.14 -41.50 67.21
C PRO A 962 59.58 -41.02 65.86
N ASP A 963 60.18 -41.55 64.79
CA ASP A 963 59.68 -41.59 63.41
C ASP A 963 58.41 -42.46 63.26
N ARG A 964 57.48 -42.01 62.41
CA ARG A 964 56.88 -42.73 61.26
C ARG A 964 55.48 -42.22 60.91
N ARG A 965 55.35 -41.59 59.74
CA ARG A 965 54.18 -41.78 58.86
C ARG A 965 54.67 -42.06 57.44
N LEU A 966 54.27 -43.22 56.94
CA LEU A 966 54.30 -43.61 55.54
C LEU A 966 53.39 -42.67 54.73
N SER A 967 53.90 -42.09 53.64
CA SER A 967 53.37 -42.29 52.28
C SER A 967 53.99 -41.30 51.28
N PHE A 968 54.71 -41.88 50.33
CA PHE A 968 54.69 -41.62 48.88
C PHE A 968 54.59 -40.18 48.34
N VAL A 969 55.69 -39.73 47.70
CA VAL A 969 55.71 -38.73 46.62
C VAL A 969 56.21 -39.44 45.33
N PRO A 970 56.14 -38.80 44.15
CA PRO A 970 55.18 -39.02 43.07
C PRO A 970 55.77 -39.85 41.92
N LYS A 971 54.94 -40.32 40.99
CA LYS A 971 55.43 -40.65 39.64
C LYS A 971 54.44 -40.19 38.59
N ALA A 972 54.79 -39.09 37.96
CA ALA A 972 54.15 -38.55 36.76
C ALA A 972 54.79 -39.16 35.49
N LEU A 973 54.00 -39.11 34.40
CA LEU A 973 54.34 -39.20 32.96
C LEU A 973 54.68 -40.61 32.44
N GLU A 974 54.06 -41.17 31.38
CA GLU A 974 53.48 -40.64 30.12
C GLU A 974 52.75 -41.80 29.35
N PRO A 975 52.13 -41.64 28.15
CA PRO A 975 51.59 -40.47 27.45
C PRO A 975 50.12 -40.63 26.97
N ALA A 976 49.57 -39.54 26.42
CA ALA A 976 48.20 -39.30 26.00
C ALA A 976 47.58 -40.30 25.01
N GLY A 977 46.31 -40.64 25.22
CA GLY A 977 45.45 -41.29 24.24
C GLY A 977 44.05 -40.66 24.27
N ALA A 978 43.57 -40.19 23.12
CA ALA A 978 42.21 -39.74 22.73
C ALA A 978 41.32 -38.96 23.73
N GLU A 979 41.18 -39.38 24.99
CA GLU A 979 40.36 -38.71 26.02
C GLU A 979 40.93 -37.36 26.45
N GLY A 980 42.26 -37.23 26.57
CA GLY A 980 42.89 -35.94 26.89
C GLY A 980 42.72 -34.87 25.80
N GLU A 981 42.63 -35.29 24.54
CA GLU A 981 42.34 -34.40 23.40
C GLU A 981 40.86 -33.99 23.39
N ILE A 982 39.94 -34.90 23.75
CA ILE A 982 38.53 -34.59 23.91
C ILE A 982 38.30 -33.59 25.07
N ASP A 983 38.96 -33.75 26.21
CA ASP A 983 38.77 -32.86 27.36
C ASP A 983 39.39 -31.47 27.14
N THR A 984 40.53 -31.40 26.44
CA THR A 984 41.12 -30.12 26.04
C THR A 984 40.27 -29.40 24.99
N LEU A 985 39.71 -30.12 24.02
CA LEU A 985 38.77 -29.55 23.06
C LEU A 985 37.47 -29.11 23.74
N ARG A 986 36.93 -29.89 24.69
CA ARG A 986 35.74 -29.50 25.49
C ARG A 986 35.96 -28.21 26.27
N ALA A 987 37.08 -28.08 26.97
CA ALA A 987 37.41 -26.86 27.71
C ALA A 987 37.47 -25.63 26.79
N ARG A 988 37.96 -25.78 25.56
CA ARG A 988 37.96 -24.70 24.54
C ARG A 988 36.56 -24.42 23.99
N VAL A 989 35.74 -25.46 23.77
CA VAL A 989 34.33 -25.31 23.37
C VAL A 989 33.51 -24.58 24.42
N ASP A 990 33.74 -24.86 25.70
CA ASP A 990 33.12 -24.16 26.83
C ASP A 990 33.55 -22.68 26.90
N GLN A 991 34.75 -22.37 26.42
CA GLN A 991 35.24 -21.00 26.23
C GLN A 991 34.72 -20.34 24.94
N GLY A 992 33.90 -21.05 24.15
CA GLY A 992 33.24 -20.53 22.94
C GLY A 992 34.01 -20.73 21.63
N ASP A 993 35.10 -21.51 21.63
CA ASP A 993 35.90 -21.80 20.44
C ASP A 993 35.15 -22.71 19.45
N LEU A 994 34.75 -22.17 18.31
CA LEU A 994 33.97 -22.88 17.29
C LEU A 994 34.82 -23.81 16.43
N ASP A 995 36.12 -23.54 16.27
CA ASP A 995 37.03 -24.45 15.56
C ASP A 995 37.28 -25.71 16.40
N ALA A 996 37.44 -25.53 17.71
CA ALA A 996 37.51 -26.65 18.66
C ALA A 996 36.19 -27.45 18.68
N ALA A 997 35.04 -26.79 18.52
CA ALA A 997 33.73 -27.45 18.47
C ALA A 997 33.55 -28.30 17.21
N GLU A 998 34.08 -27.86 16.06
CA GLU A 998 34.08 -28.65 14.83
C GLU A 998 34.99 -29.86 14.92
N GLN A 999 36.19 -29.69 15.46
CA GLN A 999 37.16 -30.78 15.68
C GLN A 999 36.60 -31.81 16.66
N LEU A 1000 36.02 -31.35 17.77
CA LEU A 1000 35.38 -32.23 18.74
C LEU A 1000 34.18 -32.95 18.10
N ALA A 1001 33.34 -32.25 17.33
CA ALA A 1001 32.20 -32.89 16.69
C ALA A 1001 32.61 -33.94 15.65
N GLU A 1002 33.72 -33.73 14.95
CA GLU A 1002 34.30 -34.70 14.02
C GLU A 1002 34.76 -35.96 14.76
N ILE A 1003 35.53 -35.81 15.85
CA ILE A 1003 35.96 -36.93 16.70
C ILE A 1003 34.74 -37.70 17.25
N LEU A 1004 33.72 -36.97 17.74
CA LEU A 1004 32.49 -37.57 18.27
C LEU A 1004 31.66 -38.28 17.21
N SER A 1005 31.62 -37.74 15.98
CA SER A 1005 30.90 -38.36 14.86
C SER A 1005 31.52 -39.67 14.37
N GLN A 1006 32.83 -39.86 14.63
CA GLN A 1006 33.58 -41.07 14.29
C GLN A 1006 33.65 -42.06 15.46
N THR A 1007 33.16 -41.67 16.65
CA THR A 1007 33.14 -42.53 17.83
C THR A 1007 31.82 -43.28 17.90
N GLU A 1008 31.88 -44.61 17.84
CA GLU A 1008 30.71 -45.50 17.81
C GLU A 1008 29.77 -45.22 19.00
N GLY A 1009 28.50 -44.90 18.72
CA GLY A 1009 27.47 -44.58 19.70
C GLY A 1009 27.40 -43.11 20.15
N ARG A 1010 28.28 -42.23 19.64
CA ARG A 1010 28.30 -40.79 19.95
C ARG A 1010 28.01 -39.89 18.75
N GLU A 1011 27.51 -40.45 17.66
CA GLU A 1011 27.17 -39.75 16.42
C GLU A 1011 26.11 -38.66 16.66
N ARG A 1012 25.18 -38.92 17.58
CA ARG A 1012 24.15 -37.94 18.02
C ARG A 1012 24.74 -36.72 18.74
N ASP A 1013 25.83 -36.91 19.48
CA ASP A 1013 26.50 -35.82 20.19
C ASP A 1013 27.30 -34.95 19.22
N GLY A 1014 28.00 -35.59 18.26
CA GLY A 1014 28.64 -34.90 17.14
C GLY A 1014 27.64 -34.12 16.28
N HIS A 1015 26.48 -34.73 15.98
CA HIS A 1015 25.37 -34.08 15.26
C HIS A 1015 24.85 -32.83 15.97
N ARG A 1016 24.58 -32.92 17.28
CA ARG A 1016 24.14 -31.78 18.10
C ARG A 1016 25.18 -30.68 18.17
N LEU A 1017 26.46 -31.04 18.31
CA LEU A 1017 27.55 -30.07 18.38
C LEU A 1017 27.74 -29.34 17.05
N LEU A 1018 27.76 -30.06 15.91
CA LEU A 1018 27.78 -29.45 14.57
C LEU A 1018 26.56 -28.56 14.31
N LEU A 1019 25.36 -28.98 14.73
CA LEU A 1019 24.16 -28.16 14.64
C LEU A 1019 24.31 -26.86 15.46
N SER A 1020 24.96 -26.92 16.62
CA SER A 1020 25.24 -25.73 17.44
C SER A 1020 26.26 -24.79 16.80
N VAL A 1021 27.29 -25.35 16.14
CA VAL A 1021 28.29 -24.57 15.40
C VAL A 1021 27.65 -23.86 14.21
N VAL A 1022 26.88 -24.58 13.39
CA VAL A 1022 26.17 -24.01 12.23
C VAL A 1022 25.14 -22.96 12.65
N ARG A 1023 24.48 -23.12 13.81
CA ARG A 1023 23.60 -22.08 14.37
C ARG A 1023 24.35 -20.81 14.74
N ARG A 1024 25.56 -20.93 15.30
CA ARG A 1024 26.40 -19.80 15.70
C ARG A 1024 27.11 -19.12 14.52
N GLN A 1025 27.57 -19.90 13.53
CA GLN A 1025 28.23 -19.41 12.31
C GLN A 1025 27.77 -20.20 11.08
N PRO A 1026 26.64 -19.83 10.46
CA PRO A 1026 26.05 -20.55 9.32
C PRO A 1026 26.85 -20.47 8.01
N GLN A 1027 27.79 -19.52 7.92
CA GLN A 1027 28.71 -19.37 6.78
C GLN A 1027 29.78 -20.48 6.70
N ARG A 1028 29.89 -21.36 7.71
CA ARG A 1028 30.85 -22.47 7.73
C ARG A 1028 30.34 -23.65 6.89
N VAL A 1029 30.52 -23.54 5.57
CA VAL A 1029 30.02 -24.48 4.56
C VAL A 1029 30.50 -25.92 4.80
N VAL A 1030 31.72 -26.11 5.30
CA VAL A 1030 32.27 -27.44 5.62
C VAL A 1030 31.46 -28.12 6.73
N SER A 1031 31.10 -27.38 7.78
CA SER A 1031 30.31 -27.86 8.91
C SER A 1031 28.86 -28.11 8.52
N LEU A 1032 28.31 -27.29 7.62
CA LEU A 1032 27.00 -27.50 7.03
C LEU A 1032 26.93 -28.77 6.18
N ALA A 1033 27.95 -29.01 5.34
CA ALA A 1033 28.07 -30.22 4.53
C ALA A 1033 28.20 -31.48 5.40
N ARG A 1034 29.00 -31.42 6.46
CA ARG A 1034 29.15 -32.51 7.43
C ARG A 1034 27.86 -32.77 8.20
N LEU A 1035 27.15 -31.72 8.63
CA LEU A 1035 25.86 -31.85 9.29
C LEU A 1035 24.81 -32.51 8.38
N HIS A 1036 24.80 -32.20 7.08
CA HIS A 1036 23.92 -32.87 6.11
C HIS A 1036 24.17 -34.37 6.05
N LEU A 1037 25.44 -34.77 5.91
CA LEU A 1037 25.84 -36.18 5.84
C LEU A 1037 25.50 -36.92 7.15
N LEU A 1038 25.90 -36.35 8.29
CA LEU A 1038 25.66 -36.98 9.60
C LEU A 1038 24.17 -37.02 9.97
N SER A 1039 23.34 -36.14 9.40
CA SER A 1039 21.87 -36.20 9.58
C SER A 1039 21.24 -37.44 8.93
N LYS A 1040 21.85 -37.99 7.87
CA LYS A 1040 21.45 -39.28 7.29
C LYS A 1040 21.76 -40.42 8.25
N ASP A 1041 22.98 -40.42 8.80
CA ASP A 1041 23.47 -41.48 9.68
C ASP A 1041 22.69 -41.51 11.02
N VAL A 1042 22.32 -40.34 11.53
CA VAL A 1042 21.53 -40.20 12.77
C VAL A 1042 20.00 -40.28 12.51
N ASN A 1043 19.59 -40.44 11.25
CA ASN A 1043 18.21 -40.53 10.79
C ASN A 1043 17.34 -39.32 11.20
N ASN A 1044 17.83 -38.12 10.91
CA ASN A 1044 17.14 -36.84 11.14
C ASN A 1044 16.77 -36.16 9.80
N PRO A 1045 15.68 -36.61 9.15
CA PRO A 1045 15.34 -36.23 7.77
C PRO A 1045 14.97 -34.74 7.63
N ALA A 1046 14.56 -34.08 8.72
CA ALA A 1046 14.25 -32.66 8.70
C ALA A 1046 15.52 -31.80 8.56
N VAL A 1047 16.57 -32.11 9.32
CA VAL A 1047 17.85 -31.39 9.24
C VAL A 1047 18.59 -31.76 7.94
N GLU A 1048 18.49 -33.02 7.51
CA GLU A 1048 19.03 -33.48 6.24
C GLU A 1048 18.43 -32.71 5.04
N ALA A 1049 17.10 -32.60 4.96
CA ALA A 1049 16.43 -31.88 3.86
C ALA A 1049 16.85 -30.41 3.80
N VAL A 1050 16.83 -29.72 4.94
CA VAL A 1050 17.18 -28.29 5.02
C VAL A 1050 18.65 -28.04 4.66
N THR A 1051 19.57 -28.83 5.21
CA THR A 1051 21.00 -28.69 4.91
C THR A 1051 21.32 -29.06 3.45
N GLY A 1052 20.60 -30.03 2.88
CA GLY A 1052 20.72 -30.45 1.48
C GLY A 1052 20.23 -29.38 0.50
N ASP A 1053 19.10 -28.73 0.80
CA ASP A 1053 18.59 -27.61 0.00
C ASP A 1053 19.56 -26.42 0.00
N ILE A 1054 20.14 -26.09 1.17
CA ILE A 1054 21.13 -25.01 1.28
C ILE A 1054 22.40 -25.35 0.50
N LEU A 1055 22.96 -26.55 0.65
CA LEU A 1055 24.16 -26.97 -0.11
C LEU A 1055 23.90 -27.02 -1.61
N GLY A 1056 22.69 -27.43 -2.03
CA GLY A 1056 22.26 -27.43 -3.43
C GLY A 1056 22.20 -26.04 -4.06
N MET A 1057 22.06 -24.98 -3.27
CA MET A 1057 22.13 -23.59 -3.75
C MET A 1057 23.58 -23.13 -4.01
N PHE A 1058 24.58 -23.81 -3.45
CA PHE A 1058 26.00 -23.44 -3.54
C PHE A 1058 26.87 -24.40 -4.36
N ASP A 1059 26.35 -25.57 -4.78
CA ASP A 1059 27.08 -26.54 -5.62
C ASP A 1059 26.50 -26.60 -7.06
N PRO A 1060 27.21 -26.06 -8.07
CA PRO A 1060 26.75 -26.09 -9.47
C PRO A 1060 26.74 -27.50 -10.10
N ARG A 1061 27.18 -28.54 -9.39
CA ARG A 1061 27.20 -29.94 -9.85
C ARG A 1061 26.21 -30.86 -9.13
N SER A 1062 25.45 -30.35 -8.16
CA SER A 1062 24.39 -31.12 -7.50
C SER A 1062 23.23 -31.39 -8.47
N VAL A 1063 22.92 -32.68 -8.68
CA VAL A 1063 21.88 -33.20 -9.60
C VAL A 1063 20.47 -32.65 -9.30
N ALA A 1064 20.25 -32.01 -8.16
CA ALA A 1064 19.01 -31.28 -7.86
C ALA A 1064 18.81 -30.01 -8.73
N THR A 1065 19.87 -29.44 -9.30
CA THR A 1065 19.78 -28.29 -10.22
C THR A 1065 19.28 -28.66 -11.62
N ALA A 1066 19.23 -29.94 -12.00
CA ALA A 1066 18.71 -30.36 -13.30
C ALA A 1066 17.20 -30.10 -13.44
N ASN A 1067 16.42 -30.29 -12.37
CA ASN A 1067 14.97 -30.02 -12.39
C ASN A 1067 14.61 -28.54 -12.19
N VAL A 1068 15.53 -27.72 -11.69
CA VAL A 1068 15.33 -26.27 -11.59
C VAL A 1068 15.76 -25.57 -12.88
N ARG A 1069 16.93 -25.93 -13.47
CA ARG A 1069 17.38 -25.39 -14.76
C ARG A 1069 16.43 -25.72 -15.91
N ALA A 1070 15.82 -26.91 -15.93
CA ALA A 1070 14.85 -27.28 -16.96
C ALA A 1070 13.50 -26.54 -16.83
N ARG A 1071 13.16 -26.00 -15.65
CA ARG A 1071 11.93 -25.21 -15.41
C ARG A 1071 12.07 -23.72 -15.74
N PHE A 1072 13.30 -23.21 -15.84
CA PHE A 1072 13.59 -21.81 -16.16
C PHE A 1072 14.25 -21.61 -17.53
N ALA A 1073 14.39 -22.67 -18.33
CA ALA A 1073 14.91 -22.60 -19.70
C ALA A 1073 13.77 -22.37 -20.72
N GLU A 1074 13.03 -21.26 -20.58
CA GLU A 1074 12.42 -20.62 -21.75
C GLU A 1074 13.41 -19.57 -22.29
N PRO A 1075 13.46 -19.37 -23.62
CA PRO A 1075 14.47 -18.52 -24.24
C PRO A 1075 14.21 -17.06 -23.89
N GLY A 1076 14.99 -16.50 -22.96
CA GLY A 1076 14.95 -15.07 -22.65
C GLY A 1076 15.69 -14.57 -21.41
N ILE A 1077 16.18 -15.44 -20.51
CA ILE A 1077 16.78 -14.99 -19.24
C ILE A 1077 18.29 -15.24 -19.24
N HIS A 1078 19.07 -14.16 -19.22
CA HIS A 1078 20.52 -14.18 -19.14
C HIS A 1078 21.03 -14.81 -17.83
N THR A 1079 22.10 -15.60 -17.92
CA THR A 1079 22.88 -16.09 -16.76
C THR A 1079 23.41 -14.90 -15.93
N PRO A 1080 23.22 -14.84 -14.60
CA PRO A 1080 23.62 -13.68 -13.80
C PRO A 1080 25.12 -13.70 -13.47
N SER A 1081 25.71 -12.51 -13.31
CA SER A 1081 27.10 -12.29 -12.88
C SER A 1081 27.31 -12.50 -11.37
N ASP A 1082 28.57 -12.70 -10.95
CA ASP A 1082 29.00 -13.00 -9.57
C ASP A 1082 28.51 -12.02 -8.49
N ALA A 1083 28.18 -10.77 -8.83
CA ALA A 1083 27.62 -9.80 -7.90
C ALA A 1083 26.25 -10.25 -7.34
N HIS A 1084 25.45 -10.97 -8.13
CA HIS A 1084 24.16 -11.50 -7.68
C HIS A 1084 24.31 -12.66 -6.68
N LEU A 1085 25.47 -13.33 -6.66
CA LEU A 1085 25.76 -14.40 -5.71
C LEU A 1085 25.98 -13.81 -4.30
N GLU A 1086 26.77 -12.74 -4.19
CA GLU A 1086 27.02 -12.03 -2.93
C GLU A 1086 25.73 -11.47 -2.32
N HIS A 1087 24.85 -10.90 -3.16
CA HIS A 1087 23.56 -10.37 -2.72
C HIS A 1087 22.58 -11.49 -2.30
N ARG A 1088 22.60 -12.66 -2.94
CA ARG A 1088 21.81 -13.84 -2.54
C ARG A 1088 22.28 -14.42 -1.20
N THR A 1089 23.58 -14.50 -0.98
CA THR A 1089 24.16 -14.95 0.30
C THR A 1089 23.76 -14.01 1.43
N ARG A 1090 23.66 -12.70 1.16
CA ARG A 1090 23.24 -11.68 2.13
C ARG A 1090 21.76 -11.78 2.50
N ILE A 1091 20.88 -12.07 1.54
CA ILE A 1091 19.45 -12.36 1.80
C ILE A 1091 19.29 -13.63 2.63
N LEU A 1092 19.99 -14.71 2.27
CA LEU A 1092 19.93 -15.98 3.01
C LEU A 1092 20.47 -15.83 4.44
N ALA A 1093 21.50 -15.01 4.65
CA ALA A 1093 22.01 -14.68 5.97
C ALA A 1093 20.98 -13.91 6.82
N LEU A 1094 20.26 -12.94 6.24
CA LEU A 1094 19.21 -12.17 6.93
C LEU A 1094 17.98 -13.04 7.27
N LEU A 1095 17.54 -13.88 6.33
CA LEU A 1095 16.45 -14.85 6.58
C LEU A 1095 16.81 -15.84 7.69
N TRP A 1096 18.06 -16.27 7.76
CA TRP A 1096 18.54 -17.20 8.77
C TRP A 1096 18.75 -16.54 10.14
N GLN A 1097 19.30 -15.32 10.18
CA GLN A 1097 19.50 -14.51 11.38
C GLN A 1097 18.17 -14.21 12.10
N HIS A 1098 17.08 -14.07 11.36
CA HIS A 1098 15.74 -13.84 11.91
C HIS A 1098 14.88 -15.12 12.02
N GLY A 1099 15.25 -16.18 11.30
CA GLY A 1099 14.63 -17.51 11.35
C GLY A 1099 15.04 -18.39 12.54
N GLU A 1100 16.00 -17.96 13.36
CA GLU A 1100 16.44 -18.71 14.55
C GLU A 1100 15.28 -18.98 15.55
N ARG A 1101 14.26 -18.11 15.57
CA ARG A 1101 13.03 -18.31 16.36
C ARG A 1101 12.02 -19.28 15.72
N ALA A 1102 12.11 -19.57 14.42
CA ALA A 1102 11.16 -20.41 13.68
C ALA A 1102 11.23 -21.90 14.07
N PHE A 1103 12.32 -22.34 14.71
CA PHE A 1103 12.49 -23.73 15.15
C PHE A 1103 11.82 -24.04 16.51
N ARG A 1104 10.96 -23.16 17.05
CA ARG A 1104 10.32 -23.35 18.37
C ARG A 1104 8.83 -22.99 18.50
N THR A 1105 8.08 -22.68 17.44
CA THR A 1105 6.68 -22.20 17.61
C THR A 1105 5.73 -22.64 16.50
N GLU A 1106 4.45 -22.82 16.85
CA GLU A 1106 3.36 -23.16 15.93
C GLU A 1106 2.96 -21.97 15.02
N ARG A 1107 2.29 -22.26 13.89
CA ARG A 1107 1.89 -21.28 12.86
C ARG A 1107 1.05 -20.10 13.39
N VAL A 1108 0.34 -20.29 14.50
CA VAL A 1108 -0.55 -19.28 15.12
C VAL A 1108 0.25 -18.17 15.81
N ASP A 1109 1.43 -18.49 16.35
CA ASP A 1109 2.30 -17.51 17.05
C ASP A 1109 3.09 -16.62 16.08
N LEU A 1110 3.06 -16.93 14.78
CA LEU A 1110 3.67 -16.14 13.70
C LEU A 1110 2.70 -15.10 13.08
N GLY A 1111 1.49 -14.98 13.64
CA GLY A 1111 0.48 -14.02 13.16
C GLY A 1111 -0.19 -14.43 11.83
N ILE A 1112 -0.08 -15.70 11.43
CA ILE A 1112 -0.78 -16.22 10.26
C ILE A 1112 -2.19 -16.61 10.69
N VAL A 1113 -3.14 -15.70 10.51
CA VAL A 1113 -4.57 -16.00 10.59
C VAL A 1113 -5.19 -15.72 9.22
N GLY A 1114 -5.59 -16.78 8.53
CA GLY A 1114 -6.59 -16.71 7.46
C GLY A 1114 -6.13 -16.54 6.01
N THR A 1115 -4.86 -16.26 5.68
CA THR A 1115 -4.37 -16.35 4.29
C THR A 1115 -2.88 -16.70 4.20
N ASP A 1116 -2.49 -17.50 3.21
CA ASP A 1116 -1.13 -18.06 3.00
C ASP A 1116 -0.10 -17.06 2.40
N ARG A 1117 -0.21 -15.75 2.67
CA ARG A 1117 0.70 -14.72 2.10
C ARG A 1117 1.32 -13.80 3.16
N VAL A 1118 2.62 -13.53 3.04
CA VAL A 1118 3.39 -12.62 3.91
C VAL A 1118 3.84 -11.42 3.08
N GLY A 1119 3.36 -10.21 3.41
CA GLY A 1119 3.77 -8.96 2.76
C GLY A 1119 4.96 -8.27 3.42
N PRO A 1120 5.60 -7.28 2.76
CA PRO A 1120 6.78 -6.54 3.26
C PRO A 1120 6.51 -5.72 4.52
N LEU A 1121 5.24 -5.45 4.82
CA LEU A 1121 4.79 -4.67 5.97
C LEU A 1121 4.31 -5.54 7.14
N GLY A 1122 4.41 -6.86 7.01
CA GLY A 1122 4.08 -7.78 8.10
C GLY A 1122 5.03 -7.63 9.29
N ARG A 1123 4.54 -7.94 10.49
CA ARG A 1123 5.35 -7.93 11.73
C ARG A 1123 6.17 -9.20 11.95
N SER A 1124 6.10 -10.15 11.00
CA SER A 1124 6.80 -11.41 11.11
C SER A 1124 8.29 -11.21 10.80
N PRO A 1125 9.18 -12.02 11.39
CA PRO A 1125 10.60 -11.99 11.06
C PRO A 1125 10.88 -12.23 9.55
N LEU A 1126 9.98 -12.96 8.88
CA LEU A 1126 9.99 -13.20 7.43
C LEU A 1126 9.65 -11.95 6.61
N ALA A 1127 8.73 -11.10 7.07
CA ALA A 1127 8.38 -9.84 6.41
C ALA A 1127 9.52 -8.81 6.49
N HIS A 1128 10.27 -8.78 7.60
CA HIS A 1128 11.43 -7.91 7.73
C HIS A 1128 12.58 -8.31 6.80
N ALA A 1129 12.85 -9.62 6.69
CA ALA A 1129 13.81 -10.15 5.73
C ALA A 1129 13.39 -9.91 4.26
N TYR A 1130 12.07 -9.96 3.98
CA TYR A 1130 11.49 -9.62 2.68
C TYR A 1130 11.66 -8.12 2.34
N ALA A 1131 11.48 -7.22 3.32
CA ALA A 1131 11.66 -5.78 3.14
C ALA A 1131 13.13 -5.38 2.89
N GLU A 1132 14.08 -5.99 3.59
CA GLU A 1132 15.52 -5.77 3.37
C GLU A 1132 16.00 -6.35 2.03
N ALA A 1133 15.45 -7.50 1.60
CA ALA A 1133 15.70 -8.05 0.26
C ALA A 1133 15.24 -7.10 -0.86
N LEU A 1134 14.06 -6.47 -0.74
CA LEU A 1134 13.56 -5.49 -1.70
C LEU A 1134 14.45 -4.22 -1.75
N ARG A 1135 14.97 -3.78 -0.60
CA ARG A 1135 15.89 -2.63 -0.50
C ARG A 1135 17.23 -2.87 -1.19
N VAL A 1136 17.83 -4.04 -0.99
CA VAL A 1136 19.16 -4.36 -1.54
C VAL A 1136 19.12 -4.51 -3.06
N PHE A 1137 18.00 -4.97 -3.63
CA PHE A 1137 17.86 -5.23 -5.06
C PHE A 1137 17.16 -4.12 -5.86
N SER A 1138 16.65 -3.06 -5.21
CA SER A 1138 15.97 -1.93 -5.87
C SER A 1138 14.81 -2.36 -6.80
N LEU A 1139 14.11 -3.44 -6.46
CA LEU A 1139 13.01 -4.00 -7.25
C LEU A 1139 11.65 -3.45 -6.78
N ASN A 1140 10.73 -3.20 -7.72
CA ASN A 1140 9.34 -2.90 -7.41
C ASN A 1140 8.61 -4.17 -6.93
N ASN A 1141 8.20 -4.14 -5.66
CA ASN A 1141 7.18 -4.89 -4.92
C ASN A 1141 6.84 -6.38 -5.14
N GLU A 1142 7.40 -7.15 -6.08
CA GLU A 1142 7.04 -8.57 -6.19
C GLU A 1142 8.23 -9.52 -6.35
N VAL A 1143 8.39 -10.39 -5.35
CA VAL A 1143 9.15 -11.65 -5.42
C VAL A 1143 8.25 -12.74 -4.81
N GLU A 1144 7.94 -13.79 -5.58
CA GLU A 1144 7.14 -14.93 -5.10
C GLU A 1144 7.97 -15.86 -4.18
N LEU A 1145 7.40 -16.25 -3.03
CA LEU A 1145 7.95 -17.27 -2.14
C LEU A 1145 6.98 -18.45 -2.01
N TYR A 1146 7.47 -19.67 -2.25
CA TYR A 1146 6.68 -20.89 -2.18
C TYR A 1146 6.71 -21.49 -0.76
N THR A 1147 5.55 -21.84 -0.21
CA THR A 1147 5.46 -22.77 0.93
C THR A 1147 4.72 -24.04 0.54
N ARG A 1148 5.32 -25.19 0.88
CA ARG A 1148 4.79 -26.53 0.60
C ARG A 1148 3.56 -26.79 1.49
N ASN A 1149 2.39 -26.97 0.90
CA ASN A 1149 1.19 -27.42 1.62
C ASN A 1149 1.19 -28.96 1.69
N SER A 1150 0.89 -29.54 2.85
CA SER A 1150 1.13 -30.97 3.12
C SER A 1150 0.07 -31.93 2.56
N GLU A 1151 -0.97 -31.45 1.89
CA GLU A 1151 -2.12 -32.29 1.52
C GLU A 1151 -2.32 -32.53 0.02
N ASN A 1152 -1.48 -31.97 -0.87
CA ASN A 1152 -1.47 -32.37 -2.29
C ASN A 1152 -0.13 -32.05 -2.99
N PRO A 1153 0.55 -33.00 -3.66
CA PRO A 1153 1.87 -32.80 -4.26
C PRO A 1153 1.85 -32.14 -5.66
N GLY A 1154 0.97 -31.15 -5.88
CA GLY A 1154 0.86 -30.41 -7.15
C GLY A 1154 1.08 -28.91 -6.98
N ILE A 1155 2.07 -28.35 -7.69
CA ILE A 1155 2.22 -26.89 -7.85
C ILE A 1155 1.25 -26.46 -8.94
N PHE A 1156 0.24 -25.66 -8.60
CA PHE A 1156 -0.60 -25.00 -9.60
C PHE A 1156 -0.01 -23.63 -9.95
N LEU A 1157 0.22 -23.43 -11.25
CA LEU A 1157 0.60 -22.16 -11.86
C LEU A 1157 -0.71 -21.46 -12.27
N ALA A 1158 -1.01 -20.31 -11.68
CA ALA A 1158 -2.03 -19.41 -12.19
C ALA A 1158 -1.34 -18.12 -12.64
N CYS A 1159 -0.89 -18.10 -13.89
CA CYS A 1159 -0.62 -16.84 -14.58
C CYS A 1159 -1.95 -16.14 -14.85
N THR A 1160 -2.05 -14.85 -14.53
CA THR A 1160 -2.33 -13.80 -15.53
C THR A 1160 -2.17 -12.42 -14.90
N THR A 1161 -1.32 -11.63 -15.55
CA THR A 1161 -1.13 -10.17 -15.53
C THR A 1161 -2.39 -9.32 -15.27
N PRO A 1162 -2.25 -8.04 -14.85
CA PRO A 1162 -1.01 -7.27 -14.70
C PRO A 1162 -0.45 -7.22 -13.28
#